data_AF-A0A556QRI1-F1
#
_entry.id   AF-A0A556QRI1-F1
#
_cell.length_a   1.000
_cell.length_b   1.000
_cell.length_c   1.000
_cell.angle_alpha   90.00
_cell.angle_beta   90.00
_cell.angle_gamma   90.00
#
_symmetry.space_group_name_H-M   'P 1'
#
loop_
_entity.id
_entity.type
_entity.pdbx_description
1 polymer ?
#
loop_
_entity_poly.entity_id
_entity_poly.type
_entity_poly.pdbx_seq_one_letter_code
_entity_poly.pdbx_strand_id
1 'polypeptide(L)'
;MTTYHKLSYLRQVATIDEPPSQAQADSVRILIQEPLMASYFFSVATSKYWIDDLINGMDKHQTNPEIFRYYYPYIFNLAETDSDRFIEITNQFKHSFDYYGYIQIIKIACGLSSTEAINLYPVIESYLNRSGQKSAGSIVDYIRHISQTNEGLNLSLSIIPALISFRPIKPETHDELHPYFSSQKAAPVIDSSSYKDLLVDAVHPLALTRPRETTRLLIESVDEMLHLVTEPQEAASTVRSDHSEIWCRRLDEVGEYDDAKAALVYTLTFSCENLFRNSTEDALHLDSALRGQPWLVFKRLRQHLYANFITELVKPWIREFILTHTDYSEWDHHYEFQQMVQKACETFGEDLLTKPERKTIFDAILSGPSKDRAREWMGDRFTEEGFKKRQDYFHRKQLRPFASILFGRYKQIYKILISTGEENLTDDDYSPVGRSQSGFVSYRSPLPPDEIEQLRDEDLLNYINTWEASHRDIKDWLIEINISALAGAFETVLRQKIFPDASRAKFWFDNKGLILRPIYVRFLLKALQGEIKDGNFTYLDAALDICQWVLMMPQNSNPNDSTVDGHEESSERPEWSPVRRGVVDFVGACVGKDAKTPITARAVLSELLTALCTQPDLRLDQVKDTTQNQRDYLTDAINNTRGIALENVIDLGFWLLRESPNGPTPEVGTILDHRFAISDSLPVTFPEYALLGRQFGNLVILDDKWATSHKNLIFPKDNNDLWEIAFGTFVRFNNPYKRPFNILYNDYIFALDQLDPTAEDDQGRKGWTQALGNHVFMFYIWGDYSLTGSDSLLNKFYEKTISHPKCWANLFDHVGRLLRNTTENLATALKVRIIAFAEWRLAQQNQEELAAYTFWLEAESLDPEWRLKTFSKILDFAPGRDVATSIKLDAMNELLPSYPDLVAECFYKLTRGLEKNDFIYLQPEKAKPILSSGLKSRNKETIIYAEQARELLLQAGRFTFLEV
;
A
#
# COMPACT_ATOMS: atom_id res chain seq x y z
N MET A 1 -54.90 -4.78 -0.29
CA MET A 1 -54.15 -5.49 -1.35
C MET A 1 -52.70 -5.53 -0.91
N THR A 2 -52.08 -6.71 -0.80
CA THR A 2 -50.67 -6.82 -0.36
C THR A 2 -49.73 -6.26 -1.43
N THR A 3 -48.48 -6.00 -1.08
CA THR A 3 -47.44 -5.54 -2.03
C THR A 3 -47.30 -6.53 -3.17
N TYR A 4 -47.28 -7.83 -2.86
CA TYR A 4 -47.32 -8.88 -3.87
C TYR A 4 -48.42 -8.65 -4.92
N HIS A 5 -49.67 -8.49 -4.49
CA HIS A 5 -50.80 -8.31 -5.42
C HIS A 5 -50.70 -7.02 -6.23
N LYS A 6 -50.28 -5.91 -5.61
CA LYS A 6 -50.07 -4.63 -6.31
C LYS A 6 -48.98 -4.76 -7.38
N LEU A 7 -47.83 -5.36 -7.05
CA LEU A 7 -46.73 -5.58 -7.98
C LEU A 7 -47.13 -6.55 -9.10
N SER A 8 -47.84 -7.64 -8.80
CA SER A 8 -48.36 -8.56 -9.82
C SER A 8 -49.30 -7.86 -10.81
N TYR A 9 -50.19 -7.00 -10.32
CA TYR A 9 -51.07 -6.19 -11.16
C TYR A 9 -50.27 -5.21 -12.03
N LEU A 10 -49.30 -4.48 -11.44
CA LEU A 10 -48.43 -3.57 -12.18
C LEU A 10 -47.64 -4.30 -13.27
N ARG A 11 -47.09 -5.50 -13.00
CA ARG A 11 -46.41 -6.32 -14.00
C ARG A 11 -47.32 -6.64 -15.18
N GLN A 12 -48.54 -7.08 -14.89
CA GLN A 12 -49.51 -7.45 -15.92
C GLN A 12 -49.88 -6.26 -16.81
N VAL A 13 -50.03 -5.07 -16.23
CA VAL A 13 -50.48 -3.86 -16.93
C VAL A 13 -49.33 -3.12 -17.64
N ALA A 14 -48.12 -3.15 -17.08
CA ALA A 14 -46.94 -2.50 -17.63
C ALA A 14 -46.46 -3.10 -18.96
N THR A 15 -46.75 -4.38 -19.19
CA THR A 15 -46.31 -5.13 -20.38
C THR A 15 -47.38 -5.22 -21.49
N ILE A 16 -48.51 -4.52 -21.36
CA ILE A 16 -49.59 -4.53 -22.37
C ILE A 16 -49.19 -3.68 -23.57
N ASP A 17 -49.16 -4.27 -24.77
CA ASP A 17 -48.82 -3.59 -26.03
C ASP A 17 -50.05 -2.94 -26.71
N GLU A 18 -50.91 -2.32 -25.93
CA GLU A 18 -52.10 -1.57 -26.37
C GLU A 18 -52.29 -0.34 -25.46
N PRO A 19 -52.99 0.72 -25.93
CA PRO A 19 -53.31 1.86 -25.09
C PRO A 19 -54.05 1.44 -23.81
N PRO A 20 -53.58 1.85 -22.61
CA PRO A 20 -54.27 1.49 -21.38
C PRO A 20 -55.67 2.07 -21.37
N SER A 21 -56.65 1.28 -20.94
CA SER A 21 -57.99 1.83 -20.66
C SER A 21 -57.90 2.88 -19.56
N GLN A 22 -58.84 3.84 -19.54
CA GLN A 22 -58.88 4.89 -18.52
C GLN A 22 -58.81 4.32 -17.08
N ALA A 23 -59.51 3.21 -16.82
CA ALA A 23 -59.48 2.54 -15.52
C ALA A 23 -58.11 1.95 -15.16
N GLN A 24 -57.38 1.40 -16.14
CA GLN A 24 -56.02 0.92 -15.95
C GLN A 24 -55.06 2.09 -15.70
N ALA A 25 -55.17 3.16 -16.49
CA ALA A 25 -54.35 4.36 -16.34
C ALA A 25 -54.54 5.01 -14.97
N ASP A 26 -55.78 5.16 -14.51
CA ASP A 26 -56.09 5.73 -13.19
C ASP A 26 -55.58 4.84 -12.05
N SER A 27 -55.72 3.51 -12.18
CA SER A 27 -55.21 2.56 -11.18
C SER A 27 -53.68 2.58 -11.08
N VAL A 28 -52.98 2.64 -12.22
CA VAL A 28 -51.52 2.78 -12.26
C VAL A 28 -51.10 4.11 -11.65
N ARG A 29 -51.75 5.23 -12.02
CA ARG A 29 -51.48 6.57 -11.44
C ARG A 29 -51.62 6.60 -9.93
N ILE A 30 -52.61 5.90 -9.38
CA ILE A 30 -52.78 5.78 -7.92
C ILE A 30 -51.65 4.94 -7.30
N LEU A 31 -51.31 3.79 -7.90
CA LEU A 31 -50.32 2.88 -7.35
C LEU A 31 -48.90 3.46 -7.40
N ILE A 32 -48.50 4.11 -8.50
CA ILE A 32 -47.14 4.67 -8.67
C ILE A 32 -46.90 5.94 -7.84
N GLN A 33 -47.90 6.46 -7.10
CA GLN A 33 -47.65 7.45 -6.06
C GLN A 33 -46.79 6.88 -4.91
N GLU A 34 -46.80 5.55 -4.73
CA GLU A 34 -45.90 4.86 -3.80
C GLU A 34 -44.53 4.64 -4.49
N PRO A 35 -43.39 5.15 -3.95
CA PRO A 35 -42.07 5.08 -4.60
C PRO A 35 -41.63 3.66 -4.99
N LEU A 36 -41.94 2.68 -4.14
CA LEU A 36 -41.67 1.25 -4.40
C LEU A 36 -42.41 0.74 -5.64
N MET A 37 -43.67 1.15 -5.80
CA MET A 37 -44.52 0.76 -6.93
C MET A 37 -44.09 1.45 -8.21
N ALA A 38 -43.71 2.74 -8.14
CA ALA A 38 -43.11 3.45 -9.25
C ALA A 38 -41.82 2.77 -9.71
N SER A 39 -40.89 2.50 -8.79
CA SER A 39 -39.62 1.82 -9.06
C SER A 39 -39.84 0.50 -9.79
N TYR A 40 -40.77 -0.32 -9.30
CA TYR A 40 -41.07 -1.58 -9.96
C TYR A 40 -41.71 -1.39 -11.33
N PHE A 41 -42.79 -0.60 -11.42
CA PHE A 41 -43.55 -0.39 -12.65
C PHE A 41 -42.64 0.09 -13.78
N PHE A 42 -41.82 1.11 -13.55
CA PHE A 42 -40.92 1.63 -14.57
C PHE A 42 -39.76 0.69 -14.91
N SER A 43 -39.40 -0.25 -14.02
CA SER A 43 -38.40 -1.29 -14.33
C SER A 43 -38.93 -2.39 -15.26
N VAL A 44 -40.26 -2.56 -15.35
CA VAL A 44 -40.90 -3.62 -16.16
C VAL A 44 -41.78 -3.07 -17.29
N ALA A 45 -42.05 -1.76 -17.31
CA ALA A 45 -42.83 -1.12 -18.37
C ALA A 45 -42.03 -1.06 -19.67
N THR A 46 -42.53 -1.76 -20.68
CA THR A 46 -41.95 -1.81 -22.03
C THR A 46 -42.86 -1.19 -23.08
N SER A 47 -44.09 -0.81 -22.71
CA SER A 47 -45.10 -0.31 -23.63
C SER A 47 -45.01 1.21 -23.80
N LYS A 48 -44.90 1.68 -25.06
CA LYS A 48 -44.82 3.10 -25.44
C LYS A 48 -46.08 3.91 -25.13
N TYR A 49 -47.21 3.25 -24.89
CA TYR A 49 -48.49 3.93 -24.67
C TYR A 49 -48.60 4.60 -23.29
N TRP A 50 -47.66 4.33 -22.38
CA TRP A 50 -47.60 4.96 -21.07
C TRP A 50 -46.89 6.34 -21.07
N ILE A 51 -46.22 6.71 -22.17
CA ILE A 51 -45.35 7.90 -22.25
C ILE A 51 -46.14 9.18 -22.00
N ASP A 52 -47.15 9.46 -22.83
CA ASP A 52 -47.87 10.74 -22.79
C ASP A 52 -48.74 10.89 -21.53
N ASP A 53 -49.26 9.79 -21.02
CA ASP A 53 -50.08 9.77 -19.80
C ASP A 53 -49.26 9.99 -18.53
N LEU A 54 -47.96 9.65 -18.53
CA LEU A 54 -47.07 9.75 -17.37
C LEU A 54 -46.14 10.97 -17.41
N ILE A 55 -45.74 11.48 -18.59
CA ILE A 55 -44.96 12.73 -18.73
C ILE A 55 -45.66 13.91 -18.07
N ASN A 56 -46.97 14.04 -18.27
CA ASN A 56 -47.77 15.11 -17.65
C ASN A 56 -47.76 15.05 -16.10
N GLY A 57 -47.41 13.91 -15.51
CA GLY A 57 -47.22 13.73 -14.07
C GLY A 57 -45.79 13.99 -13.58
N MET A 58 -44.78 13.86 -14.45
CA MET A 58 -43.35 13.98 -14.09
C MET A 58 -42.95 15.41 -13.70
N ASP A 59 -43.62 16.43 -14.23
CA ASP A 59 -43.35 17.84 -13.90
C ASP A 59 -43.52 18.15 -12.40
N LYS A 60 -44.37 17.39 -11.68
CA LYS A 60 -44.56 17.53 -10.22
C LYS A 60 -43.41 16.97 -9.40
N HIS A 61 -42.53 16.16 -9.99
CA HIS A 61 -41.46 15.43 -9.31
C HIS A 61 -40.04 15.93 -9.69
N GLN A 62 -39.93 16.95 -10.56
CA GLN A 62 -38.66 17.53 -11.01
C GLN A 62 -37.70 17.96 -9.89
N THR A 63 -38.23 18.31 -8.71
CA THR A 63 -37.43 18.85 -7.60
C THR A 63 -36.84 17.79 -6.68
N ASN A 64 -37.15 16.50 -6.87
CA ASN A 64 -36.57 15.41 -6.08
C ASN A 64 -35.86 14.38 -6.98
N PRO A 65 -34.51 14.50 -7.12
CA PRO A 65 -33.71 13.60 -7.96
C PRO A 65 -33.85 12.12 -7.61
N GLU A 66 -34.10 11.77 -6.35
CA GLU A 66 -34.29 10.37 -5.94
C GLU A 66 -35.59 9.77 -6.48
N ILE A 67 -36.65 10.58 -6.56
CA ILE A 67 -37.91 10.16 -7.17
C ILE A 67 -37.76 10.10 -8.69
N PHE A 68 -37.01 11.03 -9.27
CA PHE A 68 -36.76 11.07 -10.71
C PHE A 68 -35.97 9.85 -11.23
N ARG A 69 -35.11 9.26 -10.38
CA ARG A 69 -34.34 8.04 -10.71
C ARG A 69 -35.22 6.84 -11.04
N TYR A 70 -36.44 6.75 -10.51
CA TYR A 70 -37.34 5.64 -10.82
C TYR A 70 -37.79 5.62 -12.28
N TYR A 71 -37.76 6.77 -12.96
CA TYR A 71 -38.16 6.88 -14.36
C TYR A 71 -37.05 6.47 -15.33
N TYR A 72 -35.81 6.30 -14.87
CA TYR A 72 -34.64 6.05 -15.73
C TYR A 72 -34.79 4.82 -16.63
N PRO A 73 -35.15 3.62 -16.12
CA PRO A 73 -35.25 2.44 -16.98
C PRO A 73 -36.25 2.66 -18.12
N TYR A 74 -37.37 3.31 -17.81
CA TYR A 74 -38.40 3.63 -18.80
C TYR A 74 -37.93 4.67 -19.82
N ILE A 75 -37.35 5.80 -19.37
CA ILE A 75 -36.80 6.85 -20.26
C ILE A 75 -35.71 6.25 -21.16
N PHE A 76 -34.81 5.42 -20.62
CA PHE A 76 -33.71 4.84 -21.38
C PHE A 76 -34.17 3.81 -22.41
N ASN A 77 -35.20 3.01 -22.09
CA ASN A 77 -35.80 2.09 -23.05
C ASN A 77 -36.44 2.82 -24.24
N LEU A 78 -36.86 4.08 -24.08
CA LEU A 78 -37.41 4.86 -25.20
C LEU A 78 -36.40 5.08 -26.32
N ALA A 79 -35.11 5.12 -26.02
CA ALA A 79 -34.10 5.33 -27.05
C ALA A 79 -34.10 4.23 -28.13
N GLU A 80 -34.51 3.00 -27.79
CA GLU A 80 -34.63 1.91 -28.76
C GLU A 80 -35.95 1.94 -29.56
N THR A 81 -37.01 2.51 -28.99
CA THR A 81 -38.37 2.44 -29.56
C THR A 81 -38.85 3.74 -30.19
N ASP A 82 -38.37 4.90 -29.72
CA ASP A 82 -38.75 6.27 -30.12
C ASP A 82 -37.67 7.28 -29.68
N SER A 83 -36.62 7.41 -30.51
CA SER A 83 -35.44 8.25 -30.23
C SER A 83 -35.76 9.74 -30.15
N ASP A 84 -36.65 10.26 -31.01
CA ASP A 84 -37.09 11.66 -30.99
C ASP A 84 -37.72 12.02 -29.63
N ARG A 85 -38.61 11.15 -29.15
CA ARG A 85 -39.29 11.35 -27.87
C ARG A 85 -38.32 11.21 -26.69
N PHE A 86 -37.36 10.29 -26.77
CA PHE A 86 -36.27 10.19 -25.79
C PHE A 86 -35.48 11.50 -25.69
N ILE A 87 -35.07 12.08 -26.82
CA ILE A 87 -34.30 13.34 -26.87
C ILE A 87 -35.10 14.50 -26.28
N GLU A 88 -36.39 14.63 -26.66
CA GLU A 88 -37.28 15.67 -26.15
C GLU A 88 -37.39 15.61 -24.62
N ILE A 89 -37.71 14.44 -24.06
CA ILE A 89 -37.86 14.23 -22.61
C ILE A 89 -36.54 14.50 -21.91
N THR A 90 -35.44 13.92 -22.39
CA THR A 90 -34.14 14.06 -21.74
C THR A 90 -33.71 15.52 -21.69
N ASN A 91 -33.95 16.28 -22.77
CA ASN A 91 -33.70 17.73 -22.81
C ASN A 91 -34.63 18.52 -21.88
N GLN A 92 -35.91 18.18 -21.80
CA GLN A 92 -36.87 18.79 -20.87
C GLN A 92 -36.40 18.66 -19.41
N PHE A 93 -35.85 17.50 -19.04
CA PHE A 93 -35.43 17.18 -17.67
C PHE A 93 -33.92 17.22 -17.44
N LYS A 94 -33.17 17.96 -18.27
CA LYS A 94 -31.69 17.94 -18.30
C LYS A 94 -30.98 18.23 -16.98
N HIS A 95 -31.62 18.93 -16.04
CA HIS A 95 -31.05 19.25 -14.72
C HIS A 95 -31.45 18.25 -13.61
N SER A 96 -32.40 17.36 -13.90
CA SER A 96 -33.00 16.43 -12.93
C SER A 96 -32.22 15.12 -12.79
N PHE A 97 -31.27 14.85 -13.69
CA PHE A 97 -30.48 13.62 -13.66
C PHE A 97 -29.39 13.64 -12.56
N ASP A 98 -29.17 12.50 -11.92
CA ASP A 98 -28.00 12.25 -11.06
C ASP A 98 -26.79 11.81 -11.93
N TYR A 99 -25.65 11.55 -11.29
CA TYR A 99 -24.45 11.12 -12.00
C TYR A 99 -24.69 9.84 -12.82
N TYR A 100 -25.41 8.87 -12.27
CA TYR A 100 -25.71 7.62 -12.97
C TYR A 100 -26.58 7.87 -14.20
N GLY A 101 -27.60 8.72 -14.06
CA GLY A 101 -28.48 9.10 -15.16
C GLY A 101 -27.72 9.70 -16.34
N TYR A 102 -26.82 10.66 -16.07
CA TYR A 102 -25.98 11.25 -17.11
C TYR A 102 -25.10 10.25 -17.84
N ILE A 103 -24.45 9.34 -17.12
CA ILE A 103 -23.58 8.32 -17.73
C ILE A 103 -24.38 7.39 -18.65
N GLN A 104 -25.59 6.99 -18.25
CA GLN A 104 -26.44 6.16 -19.10
C GLN A 104 -26.91 6.91 -20.34
N ILE A 105 -27.29 8.19 -20.23
CA ILE A 105 -27.67 9.02 -21.38
C ILE A 105 -26.52 9.15 -22.37
N ILE A 106 -25.30 9.36 -21.88
CA ILE A 106 -24.11 9.46 -22.74
C ILE A 106 -23.86 8.13 -23.49
N LYS A 107 -24.01 6.99 -22.81
CA LYS A 107 -23.89 5.66 -23.44
C LYS A 107 -24.96 5.43 -24.50
N ILE A 108 -26.21 5.78 -24.20
CA ILE A 108 -27.33 5.69 -25.12
C ILE A 108 -27.10 6.58 -26.35
N ALA A 109 -26.61 7.81 -26.14
CA ALA A 109 -26.31 8.74 -27.22
C ALA A 109 -25.30 8.15 -28.23
N CYS A 110 -24.37 7.31 -27.78
CA CYS A 110 -23.42 6.62 -28.67
C CYS A 110 -24.09 5.55 -29.56
N GLY A 111 -25.29 5.09 -29.22
CA GLY A 111 -26.09 4.16 -30.02
C GLY A 111 -27.07 4.84 -30.98
N LEU A 112 -27.32 6.13 -30.85
CA LEU A 112 -28.18 6.92 -31.73
C LEU A 112 -27.44 7.37 -33.01
N SER A 113 -28.11 7.95 -34.00
CA SER A 113 -27.40 8.60 -35.11
C SER A 113 -26.61 9.82 -34.61
N SER A 114 -25.53 10.21 -35.31
CA SER A 114 -24.71 11.36 -34.87
C SER A 114 -25.52 12.67 -34.76
N THR A 115 -26.52 12.87 -35.62
CA THR A 115 -27.40 14.05 -35.58
C THR A 115 -28.31 14.04 -34.35
N GLU A 116 -28.88 12.88 -34.01
CA GLU A 116 -29.69 12.70 -32.79
C GLU A 116 -28.84 12.86 -31.53
N ALA A 117 -27.62 12.31 -31.52
CA ALA A 117 -26.68 12.43 -30.42
C ALA A 117 -26.31 13.90 -30.15
N ILE A 118 -26.08 14.71 -31.20
CA ILE A 118 -25.83 16.15 -31.08
C ILE A 118 -26.98 16.87 -30.36
N ASN A 119 -28.22 16.47 -30.60
CA ASN A 119 -29.38 17.08 -29.95
C ASN A 119 -29.47 16.81 -28.44
N LEU A 120 -28.67 15.88 -27.89
CA LEU A 120 -28.54 15.63 -26.46
C LEU A 120 -27.50 16.52 -25.77
N TYR A 121 -26.80 17.38 -26.52
CA TYR A 121 -25.79 18.28 -25.97
C TYR A 121 -26.26 19.11 -24.76
N PRO A 122 -27.48 19.68 -24.70
CA PRO A 122 -27.92 20.46 -23.53
C PRO A 122 -27.87 19.67 -22.22
N VAL A 123 -28.07 18.35 -22.27
CA VAL A 123 -27.99 17.44 -21.13
C VAL A 123 -26.54 17.18 -20.75
N ILE A 124 -25.69 16.97 -21.75
CA ILE A 124 -24.25 16.71 -21.57
C ILE A 124 -23.54 17.97 -21.04
N GLU A 125 -23.91 19.16 -21.53
CA GLU A 125 -23.44 20.44 -20.99
C GLU A 125 -23.81 20.59 -19.50
N SER A 126 -25.03 20.21 -19.11
CA SER A 126 -25.44 20.19 -17.71
C SER A 126 -24.57 19.25 -16.86
N TYR A 127 -24.14 18.11 -17.42
CA TYR A 127 -23.21 17.20 -16.75
C TYR A 127 -21.79 17.78 -16.66
N LEU A 128 -21.27 18.38 -17.73
CA LEU A 128 -19.93 18.98 -17.76
C LEU A 128 -19.78 20.14 -16.76
N ASN A 129 -20.85 20.89 -16.51
CA ASN A 129 -20.86 22.02 -15.58
C ASN A 129 -21.00 21.62 -14.09
N ARG A 130 -21.20 20.34 -13.75
CA ARG A 130 -21.27 19.90 -12.35
C ARG A 130 -19.89 19.83 -11.68
N SER A 131 -19.86 20.17 -10.39
CA SER A 131 -18.70 19.98 -9.52
C SER A 131 -18.55 18.50 -9.15
N GLY A 132 -17.34 17.94 -9.32
CA GLY A 132 -17.03 16.54 -9.04
C GLY A 132 -16.12 15.89 -10.08
N GLN A 133 -15.69 14.66 -9.81
CA GLN A 133 -14.86 13.86 -10.72
C GLN A 133 -15.74 13.30 -11.84
N LYS A 134 -15.36 13.57 -13.09
CA LYS A 134 -16.11 13.16 -14.28
C LYS A 134 -15.56 11.82 -14.79
N SER A 135 -16.43 10.89 -15.16
CA SER A 135 -16.01 9.66 -15.86
C SER A 135 -15.72 10.00 -17.31
N ALA A 136 -14.47 9.88 -17.74
CA ALA A 136 -14.04 10.29 -19.07
C ALA A 136 -14.36 9.28 -20.18
N GLY A 137 -14.33 7.97 -19.91
CA GLY A 137 -14.54 6.94 -20.95
C GLY A 137 -15.80 7.13 -21.80
N SER A 138 -16.97 7.30 -21.18
CA SER A 138 -18.22 7.49 -21.93
C SER A 138 -18.28 8.82 -22.70
N ILE A 139 -17.63 9.88 -22.21
CA ILE A 139 -17.58 11.18 -22.92
C ILE A 139 -16.69 11.09 -24.16
N VAL A 140 -15.57 10.35 -24.08
CA VAL A 140 -14.67 10.11 -25.21
C VAL A 140 -15.41 9.42 -26.35
N ASP A 141 -16.16 8.36 -26.03
CA ASP A 141 -16.98 7.65 -27.03
C ASP A 141 -18.01 8.57 -27.68
N TYR A 142 -18.67 9.41 -26.88
CA TYR A 142 -19.63 10.39 -27.38
C TYR A 142 -18.99 11.40 -28.33
N ILE A 143 -17.83 11.99 -27.96
CA ILE A 143 -17.09 12.93 -28.81
C ILE A 143 -16.70 12.27 -30.14
N ARG A 144 -16.18 11.05 -30.08
CA ARG A 144 -15.81 10.27 -31.28
C ARG A 144 -17.02 10.05 -32.20
N HIS A 145 -18.18 9.77 -31.61
CA HIS A 145 -19.42 9.51 -32.34
C HIS A 145 -20.00 10.75 -33.02
N ILE A 146 -20.06 11.90 -32.33
CA ILE A 146 -20.61 13.13 -32.91
C ILE A 146 -19.66 13.74 -33.96
N SER A 147 -18.35 13.53 -33.83
CA SER A 147 -17.31 14.04 -34.74
C SER A 147 -17.40 13.50 -36.18
N GLN A 148 -18.36 12.61 -36.47
CA GLN A 148 -18.64 12.12 -37.82
C GLN A 148 -19.29 13.19 -38.73
N THR A 149 -19.78 14.30 -38.16
CA THR A 149 -20.40 15.41 -38.91
C THR A 149 -19.67 16.73 -38.68
N ASN A 150 -19.78 17.68 -39.61
CA ASN A 150 -19.18 19.01 -39.43
C ASN A 150 -19.72 19.76 -38.20
N GLU A 151 -21.02 19.61 -37.91
CA GLU A 151 -21.66 20.20 -36.73
C GLU A 151 -21.11 19.57 -35.45
N GLY A 152 -20.99 18.24 -35.40
CA GLY A 152 -20.43 17.54 -34.25
C GLY A 152 -18.93 17.76 -34.06
N LEU A 153 -18.15 18.04 -35.12
CA LEU A 153 -16.75 18.48 -34.99
C LEU A 153 -16.66 19.83 -34.27
N ASN A 154 -17.51 20.80 -34.62
CA ASN A 154 -17.54 22.11 -33.95
C ASN A 154 -17.96 21.97 -32.48
N LEU A 155 -18.94 21.11 -32.21
CA LEU A 155 -19.39 20.81 -30.85
C LEU A 155 -18.30 20.11 -30.02
N SER A 156 -17.55 19.20 -30.64
CA SER A 156 -16.43 18.52 -29.98
C SER A 156 -15.35 19.52 -29.55
N LEU A 157 -15.02 20.49 -30.42
CA LEU A 157 -14.08 21.57 -30.10
C LEU A 157 -14.53 22.45 -28.94
N SER A 158 -15.84 22.61 -28.68
CA SER A 158 -16.33 23.34 -27.51
C SER A 158 -16.31 22.52 -26.22
N ILE A 159 -16.34 21.19 -26.30
CA ILE A 159 -16.34 20.29 -25.14
C ILE A 159 -14.92 20.05 -24.59
N ILE A 160 -13.95 19.85 -25.48
CA ILE A 160 -12.58 19.44 -25.12
C ILE A 160 -11.90 20.32 -24.05
N PRO A 161 -11.97 21.67 -24.08
CA PRO A 161 -11.29 22.52 -23.08
C PRO A 161 -11.71 22.20 -21.63
N ALA A 162 -12.98 21.87 -21.41
CA ALA A 162 -13.50 21.52 -20.08
C ALA A 162 -12.98 20.17 -19.57
N LEU A 163 -12.46 19.32 -20.45
CA LEU A 163 -11.99 17.97 -20.12
C LEU A 163 -10.48 17.88 -20.00
N ILE A 164 -9.72 18.61 -20.83
CA ILE A 164 -8.25 18.56 -20.82
C ILE A 164 -7.62 19.54 -19.81
N SER A 165 -8.41 20.40 -19.17
CA SER A 165 -7.94 21.38 -18.18
C SER A 165 -7.44 20.73 -16.88
N PHE A 166 -6.64 21.51 -16.14
CA PHE A 166 -6.08 21.14 -14.84
C PHE A 166 -6.73 21.94 -13.71
N ARG A 167 -6.72 21.40 -12.49
CA ARG A 167 -7.21 22.03 -11.26
C ARG A 167 -6.15 21.96 -10.15
N PRO A 168 -6.08 22.95 -9.24
CA PRO A 168 -5.15 22.92 -8.12
C PRO A 168 -5.48 21.80 -7.13
N ILE A 169 -4.45 21.19 -6.53
CA ILE A 169 -4.58 20.19 -5.46
C ILE A 169 -3.98 20.76 -4.17
N LYS A 170 -4.61 20.50 -3.02
CA LYS A 170 -4.00 20.77 -1.71
C LYS A 170 -2.92 19.71 -1.46
N PRO A 171 -1.66 20.07 -1.17
CA PRO A 171 -0.64 19.08 -0.86
C PRO A 171 -1.09 18.24 0.34
N GLU A 172 -1.09 16.92 0.19
CA GLU A 172 -1.21 16.00 1.31
C GLU A 172 0.06 16.14 2.17
N THR A 173 -0.11 16.24 3.49
CA THR A 173 0.93 16.55 4.48
C THR A 173 1.97 15.43 4.70
N HIS A 174 2.23 14.59 3.69
CA HIS A 174 2.93 13.32 3.88
C HIS A 174 4.34 13.20 3.27
N ASP A 175 4.84 14.21 2.54
CA ASP A 175 6.18 14.15 1.93
C ASP A 175 7.04 15.37 2.24
N GLU A 176 7.51 15.49 3.49
CA GLU A 176 8.54 16.48 3.87
C GLU A 176 9.98 15.97 3.69
N LEU A 177 10.20 14.72 3.27
CA LEU A 177 11.56 14.16 3.19
C LEU A 177 12.30 14.43 1.87
N HIS A 178 11.62 14.91 0.80
CA HIS A 178 12.27 15.25 -0.47
C HIS A 178 11.65 16.48 -1.16
N PRO A 179 12.12 17.71 -0.86
CA PRO A 179 11.56 18.96 -1.41
C PRO A 179 11.64 19.10 -2.94
N TYR A 180 12.49 18.30 -3.58
CA TYR A 180 12.79 18.42 -5.01
C TYR A 180 11.89 17.58 -5.94
N PHE A 181 11.07 16.66 -5.40
CA PHE A 181 10.27 15.74 -6.21
C PHE A 181 8.75 15.78 -5.95
N SER A 182 8.26 16.44 -4.89
CA SER A 182 6.83 16.57 -4.60
C SER A 182 6.21 17.78 -5.35
N SER A 183 5.82 17.59 -6.61
CA SER A 183 5.37 18.69 -7.49
C SER A 183 3.89 18.63 -7.95
N GLN A 184 3.03 17.82 -7.32
CA GLN A 184 1.61 17.84 -7.71
C GLN A 184 0.86 19.01 -7.05
N LYS A 185 1.09 20.21 -7.59
CA LYS A 185 0.32 21.43 -7.31
C LYS A 185 -0.99 21.48 -8.11
N ALA A 186 -1.10 20.70 -9.19
CA ALA A 186 -2.31 20.57 -10.01
C ALA A 186 -2.46 19.15 -10.59
N ALA A 187 -3.71 18.75 -10.87
CA ALA A 187 -4.07 17.51 -11.56
C ALA A 187 -5.11 17.76 -12.66
N PRO A 188 -5.24 16.86 -13.64
CA PRO A 188 -6.34 16.93 -14.61
C PRO A 188 -7.72 16.93 -13.93
N VAL A 189 -8.71 17.53 -14.59
CA VAL A 189 -10.12 17.57 -14.11
C VAL A 189 -10.78 16.18 -14.17
N ILE A 190 -10.28 15.29 -15.03
CA ILE A 190 -10.65 13.87 -15.12
C ILE A 190 -9.56 12.99 -14.52
N ASP A 191 -9.83 11.72 -14.26
CA ASP A 191 -8.84 10.78 -13.71
C ASP A 191 -7.65 10.58 -14.66
N SER A 192 -6.45 10.39 -14.10
CA SER A 192 -5.20 10.30 -14.88
C SER A 192 -5.20 9.15 -15.88
N SER A 193 -5.80 7.99 -15.54
CA SER A 193 -5.92 6.84 -16.44
C SER A 193 -6.71 7.19 -17.71
N SER A 194 -7.85 7.86 -17.56
CA SER A 194 -8.70 8.22 -18.70
C SER A 194 -8.25 9.49 -19.43
N TYR A 195 -7.33 10.27 -18.86
CA TYR A 195 -6.83 11.50 -19.47
C TYR A 195 -6.05 11.24 -20.76
N LYS A 196 -5.21 10.20 -20.77
CA LYS A 196 -4.48 9.79 -21.97
C LYS A 196 -5.41 9.28 -23.06
N ASP A 197 -6.39 8.47 -22.69
CA ASP A 197 -7.39 7.95 -23.63
C ASP A 197 -8.16 9.11 -24.28
N LEU A 198 -8.56 10.13 -23.51
CA LEU A 198 -9.18 11.34 -24.06
C LEU A 198 -8.30 12.02 -25.11
N LEU A 199 -7.01 12.21 -24.80
CA LEU A 199 -6.10 12.89 -25.72
C LEU A 199 -5.88 12.08 -27.02
N VAL A 200 -5.68 10.78 -26.89
CA VAL A 200 -5.42 9.89 -28.03
C VAL A 200 -6.67 9.66 -28.87
N ASP A 201 -7.81 9.37 -28.23
CA ASP A 201 -8.98 8.88 -28.94
C ASP A 201 -9.96 9.98 -29.37
N ALA A 202 -9.92 11.15 -28.72
CA ALA A 202 -10.77 12.28 -29.07
C ALA A 202 -9.97 13.46 -29.63
N VAL A 203 -8.84 13.84 -29.01
CA VAL A 203 -8.11 15.05 -29.43
C VAL A 203 -7.24 14.83 -30.66
N HIS A 204 -6.53 13.69 -30.80
CA HIS A 204 -5.74 13.42 -32.02
C HIS A 204 -6.57 13.42 -33.30
N PRO A 205 -7.76 12.77 -33.37
CA PRO A 205 -8.62 12.87 -34.55
C PRO A 205 -9.04 14.30 -34.90
N LEU A 206 -9.27 15.16 -33.89
CA LEU A 206 -9.56 16.58 -34.09
C LEU A 206 -8.33 17.33 -34.62
N ALA A 207 -7.13 17.01 -34.13
CA ALA A 207 -5.88 17.60 -34.64
C ALA A 207 -5.62 17.24 -36.12
N LEU A 208 -6.14 16.11 -36.59
CA LEU A 208 -6.07 15.72 -38.00
C LEU A 208 -7.13 16.40 -38.88
N THR A 209 -8.34 16.61 -38.36
CA THR A 209 -9.49 17.13 -39.13
C THR A 209 -9.65 18.66 -39.04
N ARG A 210 -9.29 19.26 -37.90
CA ARG A 210 -9.33 20.70 -37.58
C ARG A 210 -7.99 21.14 -36.96
N PRO A 211 -6.88 21.07 -37.73
CA PRO A 211 -5.53 21.24 -37.20
C PRO A 211 -5.28 22.63 -36.60
N ARG A 212 -5.83 23.70 -37.20
CA ARG A 212 -5.64 25.07 -36.72
C ARG A 212 -6.32 25.30 -35.37
N GLU A 213 -7.60 24.92 -35.30
CA GLU A 213 -8.45 25.12 -34.13
C GLU A 213 -7.96 24.27 -32.95
N THR A 214 -7.62 22.99 -33.22
CA THR A 214 -7.13 22.07 -32.19
C THR A 214 -5.76 22.46 -31.66
N THR A 215 -4.82 22.87 -32.54
CA THR A 215 -3.49 23.31 -32.09
C THR A 215 -3.56 24.55 -31.22
N ARG A 216 -4.41 25.53 -31.58
CA ARG A 216 -4.62 26.74 -30.76
C ARG A 216 -5.14 26.40 -29.37
N LEU A 217 -6.14 25.53 -29.30
CA LEU A 217 -6.73 25.05 -28.05
C LEU A 217 -5.68 24.37 -27.16
N LEU A 218 -4.84 23.50 -27.75
CA LEU A 218 -3.77 22.81 -27.03
C LEU A 218 -2.69 23.77 -26.51
N ILE A 219 -2.33 24.81 -27.27
CA ILE A 219 -1.41 25.86 -26.82
C ILE A 219 -2.00 26.57 -25.59
N GLU A 220 -3.26 26.99 -25.65
CA GLU A 220 -3.97 27.65 -24.54
C GLU A 220 -4.02 26.73 -23.30
N SER A 221 -4.31 25.43 -23.49
CA SER A 221 -4.43 24.47 -22.38
C SER A 221 -3.08 24.15 -21.71
N VAL A 222 -2.00 24.08 -22.48
CA VAL A 222 -0.65 23.91 -21.92
C VAL A 222 -0.23 25.16 -21.14
N ASP A 223 -0.50 26.36 -21.67
CA ASP A 223 -0.22 27.61 -20.98
C ASP A 223 -0.95 27.72 -19.62
N GLU A 224 -2.27 27.44 -19.62
CA GLU A 224 -3.08 27.41 -18.39
C GLU A 224 -2.55 26.40 -17.37
N MET A 225 -2.19 25.19 -17.82
CA MET A 225 -1.62 24.15 -16.96
C MET A 225 -0.30 24.61 -16.33
N LEU A 226 0.60 25.23 -17.10
CA LEU A 226 1.88 25.73 -16.62
C LEU A 226 1.73 26.87 -15.60
N HIS A 227 0.73 27.72 -15.78
CA HIS A 227 0.35 28.75 -14.82
C HIS A 227 -0.10 28.19 -13.47
N LEU A 228 -0.68 26.99 -13.43
CA LEU A 228 -1.12 26.34 -12.19
C LEU A 228 0.02 25.60 -11.46
N VAL A 229 0.98 25.03 -12.19
CA VAL A 229 2.03 24.19 -11.59
C VAL A 229 3.31 24.94 -11.23
N THR A 230 3.52 26.13 -11.80
CA THR A 230 4.75 26.92 -11.59
C THR A 230 4.52 28.04 -10.58
N GLU A 231 5.43 28.22 -9.61
CA GLU A 231 5.36 29.36 -8.69
C GLU A 231 5.66 30.69 -9.41
N PRO A 232 5.11 31.83 -8.94
CA PRO A 232 5.45 33.14 -9.49
C PRO A 232 6.93 33.43 -9.27
N GLN A 233 7.78 33.26 -10.30
CA GLN A 233 9.17 33.72 -10.26
C GLN A 233 9.25 35.24 -10.51
N GLU A 234 10.16 35.91 -9.80
CA GLU A 234 10.46 37.34 -10.01
C GLU A 234 11.03 37.59 -11.42
N ALA A 235 10.56 38.69 -12.01
CA ALA A 235 10.65 39.01 -13.44
C ALA A 235 12.03 39.52 -13.88
N ALA A 236 12.97 38.61 -14.15
CA ALA A 236 14.27 38.98 -14.73
C ALA A 236 14.59 38.34 -16.10
N SER A 237 13.87 37.32 -16.57
CA SER A 237 14.08 36.69 -17.90
C SER A 237 12.84 36.76 -18.79
N THR A 238 13.05 36.87 -20.11
CA THR A 238 11.99 36.83 -21.13
C THR A 238 11.41 35.43 -21.35
N VAL A 239 12.12 34.38 -20.93
CA VAL A 239 11.68 32.98 -20.94
C VAL A 239 11.60 32.47 -19.50
N ARG A 240 10.43 31.97 -19.09
CA ARG A 240 10.17 31.36 -17.79
C ARG A 240 10.58 29.89 -17.82
N SER A 241 11.36 29.48 -16.82
CA SER A 241 11.68 28.06 -16.63
C SER A 241 10.48 27.32 -16.07
N ASP A 242 9.95 26.36 -16.84
CA ASP A 242 8.88 25.43 -16.43
C ASP A 242 9.41 24.05 -16.01
N HIS A 243 10.74 23.88 -16.01
CA HIS A 243 11.42 22.60 -15.74
C HIS A 243 10.92 21.44 -16.62
N SER A 244 10.36 21.72 -17.80
CA SER A 244 9.81 20.71 -18.72
C SER A 244 10.82 19.67 -19.14
N GLU A 245 12.11 19.95 -19.08
CA GLU A 245 13.16 19.00 -19.40
C GLU A 245 13.28 17.85 -18.38
N ILE A 246 12.65 17.99 -17.20
CA ILE A 246 12.61 16.97 -16.16
C ILE A 246 11.39 16.07 -16.35
N TRP A 247 10.20 16.66 -16.47
CA TRP A 247 8.92 15.93 -16.51
C TRP A 247 8.43 15.58 -17.93
N CYS A 248 8.97 16.24 -18.96
CA CYS A 248 8.76 15.92 -20.38
C CYS A 248 10.14 15.89 -21.08
N ARG A 249 10.92 14.84 -20.79
CA ARG A 249 12.36 14.75 -21.09
C ARG A 249 12.71 14.91 -22.57
N ARG A 250 11.86 14.37 -23.44
CA ARG A 250 12.03 14.34 -24.90
C ARG A 250 10.68 14.62 -25.52
N LEU A 251 10.62 15.45 -26.57
CA LEU A 251 9.40 15.69 -27.35
C LEU A 251 9.16 14.65 -28.45
N ASP A 252 10.19 13.90 -28.84
CA ASP A 252 10.14 12.89 -29.91
C ASP A 252 9.87 11.46 -29.44
N GLU A 253 9.79 11.24 -28.12
CA GLU A 253 9.51 9.93 -27.50
C GLU A 253 8.50 10.08 -26.37
N VAL A 254 7.52 9.16 -26.31
CA VAL A 254 6.57 9.09 -25.20
C VAL A 254 7.29 8.47 -24.00
N GLY A 255 7.42 9.23 -22.91
CA GLY A 255 8.12 8.76 -21.71
C GLY A 255 7.50 7.52 -21.06
N GLU A 256 8.32 6.74 -20.35
CA GLU A 256 7.94 5.50 -19.65
C GLU A 256 6.98 5.72 -18.45
N TYR A 257 6.82 6.96 -17.98
CA TYR A 257 6.02 7.31 -16.80
C TYR A 257 4.63 7.87 -17.14
N ASP A 258 3.64 7.55 -16.31
CA ASP A 258 2.24 7.97 -16.46
C ASP A 258 2.00 9.42 -15.98
N ASP A 259 2.60 10.41 -16.66
CA ASP A 259 2.42 11.84 -16.36
C ASP A 259 1.43 12.50 -17.33
N ALA A 260 0.32 13.02 -16.79
CA ALA A 260 -0.71 13.75 -17.55
C ALA A 260 -0.19 15.05 -18.18
N LYS A 261 0.77 15.75 -17.55
CA LYS A 261 1.38 16.97 -18.11
C LYS A 261 2.16 16.66 -19.38
N ALA A 262 2.97 15.61 -19.33
CA ALA A 262 3.73 15.15 -20.48
C ALA A 262 2.80 14.68 -21.60
N ALA A 263 1.74 13.93 -21.28
CA ALA A 263 0.74 13.48 -22.25
C ALA A 263 0.09 14.65 -23.03
N LEU A 264 -0.27 15.74 -22.34
CA LEU A 264 -0.81 16.93 -22.99
C LEU A 264 0.21 17.59 -23.94
N VAL A 265 1.48 17.68 -23.52
CA VAL A 265 2.57 18.22 -24.37
C VAL A 265 2.87 17.33 -25.57
N TYR A 266 2.81 16.00 -25.44
CA TYR A 266 2.94 15.07 -26.56
C TYR A 266 1.82 15.26 -27.59
N THR A 267 0.59 15.44 -27.11
CA THR A 267 -0.58 15.72 -27.96
C THR A 267 -0.42 17.05 -28.69
N LEU A 268 0.04 18.10 -27.99
CA LEU A 268 0.38 19.39 -28.61
C LEU A 268 1.48 19.21 -29.66
N THR A 269 2.53 18.44 -29.35
CA THR A 269 3.64 18.18 -30.27
C THR A 269 3.14 17.52 -31.56
N PHE A 270 2.32 16.47 -31.45
CA PHE A 270 1.67 15.82 -32.58
C PHE A 270 0.83 16.81 -33.41
N SER A 271 -0.01 17.62 -32.75
CA SER A 271 -0.86 18.61 -33.41
C SER A 271 -0.04 19.67 -34.15
N CYS A 272 1.05 20.16 -33.53
CA CYS A 272 1.97 21.11 -34.12
C CYS A 272 2.70 20.51 -35.32
N GLU A 273 3.18 19.27 -35.26
CA GLU A 273 3.81 18.60 -36.39
C GLU A 273 2.84 18.45 -37.58
N ASN A 274 1.59 18.07 -37.30
CA ASN A 274 0.57 17.96 -38.34
C ASN A 274 0.27 19.32 -38.99
N LEU A 275 0.08 20.37 -38.18
CA LEU A 275 -0.17 21.72 -38.69
C LEU A 275 1.03 22.28 -39.46
N PHE A 276 2.26 22.01 -39.01
CA PHE A 276 3.48 22.44 -39.68
C PHE A 276 3.65 21.77 -41.05
N ARG A 277 3.23 20.51 -41.21
CA ARG A 277 3.22 19.80 -42.51
C ARG A 277 2.15 20.30 -43.48
N ASN A 278 1.10 20.95 -43.00
CA ASN A 278 -0.08 21.27 -43.79
C ASN A 278 0.19 22.33 -44.88
N SER A 279 0.78 23.47 -44.50
CA SER A 279 1.14 24.53 -45.45
C SER A 279 2.21 25.49 -44.88
N THR A 280 2.90 26.21 -45.77
CA THR A 280 3.86 27.26 -45.37
C THR A 280 3.20 28.37 -44.53
N GLU A 281 1.97 28.74 -44.86
CA GLU A 281 1.21 29.75 -44.11
C GLU A 281 0.90 29.26 -42.68
N ASP A 282 0.53 27.99 -42.53
CA ASP A 282 0.29 27.38 -41.23
C ASP A 282 1.57 27.31 -40.39
N ALA A 283 2.70 26.96 -41.00
CA ALA A 283 3.99 26.95 -40.32
C ALA A 283 4.39 28.36 -39.81
N LEU A 284 4.11 29.41 -40.61
CA LEU A 284 4.36 30.80 -40.20
C LEU A 284 3.46 31.24 -39.03
N HIS A 285 2.17 30.95 -39.10
CA HIS A 285 1.24 31.27 -38.03
C HIS A 285 1.54 30.49 -36.75
N LEU A 286 1.88 29.21 -36.86
CA LEU A 286 2.27 28.37 -35.73
C LEU A 286 3.54 28.89 -35.07
N ASP A 287 4.57 29.23 -35.85
CA ASP A 287 5.81 29.79 -35.29
C ASP A 287 5.55 31.09 -34.52
N SER A 288 4.73 31.99 -35.08
CA SER A 288 4.32 33.23 -34.41
C SER A 288 3.59 32.95 -33.08
N ALA A 289 2.65 32.00 -33.08
CA ALA A 289 1.90 31.61 -31.89
C ALA A 289 2.82 31.04 -30.79
N LEU A 290 3.77 30.17 -31.16
CA LEU A 290 4.74 29.58 -30.22
C LEU A 290 5.76 30.61 -29.70
N ARG A 291 6.17 31.58 -30.53
CA ARG A 291 7.05 32.70 -30.12
C ARG A 291 6.40 33.63 -29.09
N GLY A 292 5.07 33.75 -29.13
CA GLY A 292 4.31 34.56 -28.18
C GLY A 292 4.23 33.98 -26.77
N GLN A 293 4.63 32.73 -26.57
CA GLN A 293 4.52 32.04 -25.29
C GLN A 293 5.77 32.22 -24.41
N PRO A 294 5.63 32.45 -23.09
CA PRO A 294 6.75 32.76 -22.21
C PRO A 294 7.49 31.50 -21.71
N TRP A 295 6.97 30.29 -21.91
CA TRP A 295 7.48 29.07 -21.27
C TRP A 295 8.54 28.33 -22.08
N LEU A 296 9.50 27.70 -21.38
CA LEU A 296 10.60 26.94 -21.98
C LEU A 296 10.11 25.78 -22.87
N VAL A 297 9.02 25.10 -22.54
CA VAL A 297 8.49 23.98 -23.35
C VAL A 297 8.11 24.41 -24.77
N PHE A 298 7.58 25.63 -24.96
CA PHE A 298 7.26 26.14 -26.29
C PHE A 298 8.51 26.50 -27.09
N LYS A 299 9.58 26.96 -26.42
CA LYS A 299 10.90 27.13 -27.04
C LYS A 299 11.46 25.79 -27.51
N ARG A 300 11.38 24.75 -26.67
CA ARG A 300 11.79 23.37 -27.02
C ARG A 300 10.99 22.81 -28.19
N LEU A 301 9.67 23.03 -28.19
CA LEU A 301 8.78 22.61 -29.27
C LEU A 301 9.16 23.26 -30.61
N ARG A 302 9.53 24.55 -30.62
CA ARG A 302 10.05 25.21 -31.83
C ARG A 302 11.35 24.56 -32.31
N GLN A 303 12.29 24.27 -31.41
CA GLN A 303 13.54 23.59 -31.76
C GLN A 303 13.29 22.20 -32.36
N HIS A 304 12.37 21.44 -31.76
CA HIS A 304 11.92 20.13 -32.26
C HIS A 304 11.31 20.22 -33.67
N LEU A 305 10.38 21.15 -33.89
CA LEU A 305 9.77 21.37 -35.21
C LEU A 305 10.82 21.73 -36.25
N TYR A 306 11.75 22.64 -35.93
CA TYR A 306 12.79 23.04 -36.87
C TYR A 306 13.77 21.90 -37.18
N ALA A 307 14.05 21.03 -36.20
CA ALA A 307 14.88 19.84 -36.40
C ALA A 307 14.19 18.81 -37.32
N ASN A 308 12.87 18.68 -37.25
CA ASN A 308 12.10 17.70 -38.03
C ASN A 308 11.66 18.22 -39.41
N PHE A 309 11.64 19.54 -39.62
CA PHE A 309 11.17 20.19 -40.86
C PHE A 309 12.20 21.15 -41.46
N ILE A 310 13.40 20.63 -41.74
CA ILE A 310 14.51 21.43 -42.27
C ILE A 310 14.24 21.85 -43.73
N THR A 311 14.00 23.15 -43.90
CA THR A 311 13.65 23.81 -45.16
C THR A 311 14.23 25.23 -45.18
N GLU A 312 14.30 25.86 -46.35
CA GLU A 312 14.75 27.27 -46.45
C GLU A 312 13.87 28.24 -45.64
N LEU A 313 12.62 27.87 -45.33
CA LEU A 313 11.73 28.65 -44.46
C LEU A 313 12.27 28.76 -43.02
N VAL A 314 12.70 27.64 -42.43
CA VAL A 314 13.14 27.58 -41.02
C VAL A 314 14.60 27.96 -40.83
N LYS A 315 15.41 27.93 -41.90
CA LYS A 315 16.84 28.30 -41.89
C LYS A 315 17.14 29.63 -41.17
N PRO A 316 16.45 30.76 -41.45
CA PRO A 316 16.67 32.00 -40.70
C PRO A 316 16.34 31.88 -39.20
N TRP A 317 15.33 31.09 -38.82
CA TRP A 317 14.94 30.89 -37.42
C TRP A 317 15.91 30.01 -36.64
N ILE A 318 16.44 28.97 -37.28
CA ILE A 318 17.51 28.13 -36.71
C ILE A 318 18.77 28.98 -36.49
N ARG A 319 19.13 29.80 -37.47
CA ARG A 319 20.28 30.71 -37.38
C ARG A 319 20.10 31.73 -36.25
N GLU A 320 18.90 32.28 -36.08
CA GLU A 320 18.55 33.14 -34.94
C GLU A 320 18.78 32.42 -33.60
N PHE A 321 18.30 31.18 -33.44
CA PHE A 321 18.51 30.40 -32.22
C PHE A 321 19.99 30.16 -31.90
N ILE A 322 20.79 29.82 -32.92
CA ILE A 322 22.22 29.54 -32.75
C ILE A 322 22.97 30.81 -32.32
N LEU A 323 22.69 31.94 -32.96
CA LEU A 323 23.43 33.19 -32.74
C LEU A 323 23.03 33.93 -31.46
N THR A 324 21.80 33.73 -30.97
CA THR A 324 21.31 34.33 -29.72
C THR A 324 21.62 33.48 -28.49
N HIS A 325 22.11 32.25 -28.67
CA HIS A 325 22.52 31.40 -27.56
C HIS A 325 23.85 31.91 -26.94
N THR A 326 23.82 32.26 -25.66
CA THR A 326 24.97 32.89 -24.96
C THR A 326 25.84 31.91 -24.18
N ASP A 327 25.35 30.69 -23.93
CA ASP A 327 25.86 29.83 -22.86
C ASP A 327 26.80 28.72 -23.35
N TYR A 328 27.34 28.86 -24.56
CA TYR A 328 28.23 27.89 -25.22
C TYR A 328 29.46 27.48 -24.38
N SER A 329 29.90 28.31 -23.44
CA SER A 329 31.04 28.04 -22.56
C SER A 329 30.66 27.43 -21.20
N GLU A 330 29.39 27.47 -20.79
CA GLU A 330 29.00 27.16 -19.41
C GLU A 330 28.07 25.95 -19.28
N TRP A 331 27.06 25.86 -20.14
CA TRP A 331 25.98 24.87 -20.01
C TRP A 331 25.97 23.91 -21.19
N ASP A 332 25.57 22.67 -20.92
CA ASP A 332 25.43 21.67 -21.97
C ASP A 332 24.23 21.99 -22.87
N HIS A 333 24.36 21.76 -24.18
CA HIS A 333 23.19 21.71 -25.07
C HIS A 333 22.15 20.70 -24.57
N HIS A 334 20.89 21.11 -24.59
CA HIS A 334 19.74 20.25 -24.33
C HIS A 334 19.31 19.49 -25.60
N TYR A 335 18.53 18.43 -25.44
CA TYR A 335 18.19 17.47 -26.51
C TYR A 335 17.56 18.11 -27.76
N GLU A 336 16.53 18.94 -27.63
CA GLU A 336 15.89 19.51 -28.83
C GLU A 336 16.80 20.52 -29.55
N PHE A 337 17.60 21.29 -28.80
CA PHE A 337 18.53 22.26 -29.38
C PHE A 337 19.67 21.57 -30.14
N GLN A 338 20.31 20.55 -29.56
CA GLN A 338 21.41 19.86 -30.22
C GLN A 338 20.96 19.18 -31.51
N GLN A 339 19.77 18.55 -31.52
CA GLN A 339 19.21 17.91 -32.71
C GLN A 339 18.96 18.92 -33.83
N MET A 340 18.37 20.08 -33.49
CA MET A 340 18.14 21.16 -34.44
C MET A 340 19.46 21.64 -35.06
N VAL A 341 20.48 21.88 -34.24
CA VAL A 341 21.80 22.33 -34.72
C VAL A 341 22.43 21.28 -35.62
N GLN A 342 22.46 20.02 -35.17
CA GLN A 342 23.10 18.92 -35.89
C GLN A 342 22.52 18.76 -37.28
N LYS A 343 21.20 18.51 -37.35
CA LYS A 343 20.53 18.25 -38.63
C LYS A 343 20.61 19.47 -39.56
N ALA A 344 20.55 20.69 -39.02
CA ALA A 344 20.71 21.91 -39.82
C ALA A 344 22.13 22.09 -40.37
N CYS A 345 23.16 21.80 -39.58
CA CYS A 345 24.55 21.84 -40.03
C CYS A 345 24.82 20.75 -41.08
N GLU A 346 24.24 19.56 -40.94
CA GLU A 346 24.33 18.48 -41.93
C GLU A 346 23.63 18.84 -43.25
N THR A 347 22.51 19.57 -43.19
CA THR A 347 21.69 19.90 -44.37
C THR A 347 22.17 21.15 -45.11
N PHE A 348 22.38 22.27 -44.40
CA PHE A 348 22.75 23.55 -45.01
C PHE A 348 24.26 23.77 -45.08
N GLY A 349 25.06 22.98 -44.36
CA GLY A 349 26.51 23.10 -44.35
C GLY A 349 26.97 24.52 -43.99
N GLU A 350 27.95 25.03 -44.74
CA GLU A 350 28.54 26.34 -44.47
C GLU A 350 27.61 27.53 -44.75
N ASP A 351 26.49 27.31 -45.46
CA ASP A 351 25.51 28.36 -45.77
C ASP A 351 24.65 28.75 -44.55
N LEU A 352 24.67 27.94 -43.48
CA LEU A 352 23.95 28.26 -42.24
C LEU A 352 24.64 29.36 -41.41
N LEU A 353 25.98 29.32 -41.34
CA LEU A 353 26.80 30.18 -40.49
C LEU A 353 28.04 30.69 -41.21
N THR A 354 28.26 32.00 -41.17
CA THR A 354 29.46 32.60 -41.73
C THR A 354 30.70 32.14 -40.95
N LYS A 355 31.86 32.16 -41.59
CA LYS A 355 33.12 31.74 -40.97
C LYS A 355 33.46 32.53 -39.68
N PRO A 356 33.26 33.86 -39.60
CA PRO A 356 33.43 34.62 -38.35
C PRO A 356 32.51 34.15 -37.22
N GLU A 357 31.23 33.88 -37.52
CA GLU A 357 30.26 33.41 -36.52
C GLU A 357 30.61 32.02 -35.99
N ARG A 358 30.94 31.09 -36.89
CA ARG A 358 31.45 29.76 -36.52
C ARG A 358 32.68 29.87 -35.61
N LYS A 359 33.62 30.77 -35.94
CA LYS A 359 34.81 31.02 -35.11
C LYS A 359 34.43 31.48 -33.69
N THR A 360 33.51 32.45 -33.57
CA THR A 360 33.06 32.94 -32.27
C THR A 360 32.45 31.83 -31.41
N ILE A 361 31.55 31.02 -31.99
CA ILE A 361 30.90 29.91 -31.29
C ILE A 361 31.92 28.86 -30.86
N PHE A 362 32.79 28.42 -31.77
CA PHE A 362 33.76 27.37 -31.45
C PHE A 362 34.84 27.83 -30.46
N ASP A 363 35.21 29.12 -30.47
CA ASP A 363 36.09 29.70 -29.46
C ASP A 363 35.42 29.71 -28.08
N ALA A 364 34.13 30.02 -27.98
CA ALA A 364 33.36 29.96 -26.73
C ALA A 364 33.19 28.51 -26.22
N ILE A 365 32.93 27.56 -27.11
CA ILE A 365 32.87 26.14 -26.71
C ILE A 365 34.21 25.67 -26.14
N LEU A 366 35.33 26.00 -26.80
CA LEU A 366 36.66 25.58 -26.38
C LEU A 366 37.22 26.32 -25.16
N SER A 367 36.63 27.45 -24.75
CA SER A 367 36.98 28.04 -23.46
C SER A 367 36.48 27.18 -22.30
N GLY A 368 35.38 26.45 -22.51
CA GLY A 368 34.82 25.49 -21.56
C GLY A 368 34.38 26.09 -20.22
N PRO A 369 33.85 25.25 -19.31
CA PRO A 369 33.36 25.69 -18.01
C PRO A 369 34.51 26.14 -17.10
N SER A 370 34.22 27.11 -16.22
CA SER A 370 35.21 27.69 -15.30
C SER A 370 35.82 26.63 -14.37
N LYS A 371 37.15 26.49 -14.42
CA LYS A 371 37.93 25.61 -13.55
C LYS A 371 37.80 25.98 -12.08
N ASP A 372 37.74 27.28 -11.77
CA ASP A 372 37.63 27.76 -10.39
C ASP A 372 36.25 27.42 -9.80
N ARG A 373 35.18 27.55 -10.60
CA ARG A 373 33.83 27.13 -10.20
C ARG A 373 33.73 25.61 -10.00
N ALA A 374 34.41 24.82 -10.84
CA ALA A 374 34.49 23.37 -10.67
C ALA A 374 35.25 22.98 -9.40
N ARG A 375 36.33 23.70 -9.06
CA ARG A 375 37.09 23.51 -7.81
C ARG A 375 36.25 23.83 -6.57
N GLU A 376 35.50 24.93 -6.61
CA GLU A 376 34.59 25.33 -5.53
C GLU A 376 33.48 24.29 -5.30
N TRP A 377 32.86 23.80 -6.37
CA TRP A 377 31.77 22.82 -6.28
C TRP A 377 32.22 21.41 -5.85
N MET A 378 33.41 20.96 -6.28
CA MET A 378 33.89 19.59 -6.00
C MET A 378 34.69 19.45 -4.69
N GLY A 379 35.13 20.57 -4.08
CA GLY A 379 35.90 20.56 -2.83
C GLY A 379 37.12 19.63 -2.89
N ASP A 380 37.28 18.81 -1.86
CA ASP A 380 38.41 17.86 -1.72
C ASP A 380 38.43 16.74 -2.77
N ARG A 381 37.34 16.56 -3.54
CA ARG A 381 37.24 15.57 -4.63
C ARG A 381 37.79 16.10 -5.95
N PHE A 382 38.18 17.38 -6.03
CA PHE A 382 38.74 17.95 -7.25
C PHE A 382 40.11 17.34 -7.58
N THR A 383 40.25 16.81 -8.79
CA THR A 383 41.54 16.42 -9.36
C THR A 383 41.77 17.09 -10.70
N GLU A 384 43.03 17.42 -11.00
CA GLU A 384 43.41 18.02 -12.29
C GLU A 384 43.09 17.09 -13.47
N GLU A 385 43.34 15.79 -13.29
CA GLU A 385 43.02 14.77 -14.30
C GLU A 385 41.51 14.61 -14.50
N GLY A 386 40.73 14.56 -13.40
CA GLY A 386 39.27 14.47 -13.47
C GLY A 386 38.63 15.69 -14.11
N PHE A 387 39.12 16.89 -13.80
CA PHE A 387 38.66 18.11 -14.47
C PHE A 387 39.01 18.10 -15.97
N LYS A 388 40.22 17.64 -16.33
CA LYS A 388 40.61 17.53 -17.73
C LYS A 388 39.72 16.56 -18.51
N LYS A 389 39.40 15.39 -17.94
CA LYS A 389 38.44 14.44 -18.52
C LYS A 389 37.05 15.05 -18.70
N ARG A 390 36.54 15.78 -17.70
CA ARG A 390 35.25 16.50 -17.79
C ARG A 390 35.26 17.59 -18.86
N GLN A 391 36.35 18.35 -18.98
CA GLN A 391 36.51 19.38 -19.99
C GLN A 391 36.56 18.78 -21.40
N ASP A 392 37.29 17.69 -21.59
CA ASP A 392 37.37 17.00 -22.88
C ASP A 392 36.02 16.38 -23.27
N TYR A 393 35.29 15.81 -22.31
CA TYR A 393 33.91 15.36 -22.49
C TYR A 393 32.99 16.51 -22.91
N PHE A 394 33.05 17.64 -22.21
CA PHE A 394 32.27 18.85 -22.52
C PHE A 394 32.55 19.33 -23.95
N HIS A 395 33.82 19.56 -24.32
CA HIS A 395 34.17 20.01 -25.66
C HIS A 395 33.70 19.04 -26.75
N ARG A 396 33.83 17.72 -26.50
CA ARG A 396 33.36 16.69 -27.43
C ARG A 396 31.84 16.75 -27.61
N LYS A 397 31.10 16.87 -26.51
CA LYS A 397 29.63 16.96 -26.50
C LYS A 397 29.13 18.24 -27.16
N GLN A 398 29.71 19.40 -26.86
CA GLN A 398 29.29 20.67 -27.44
C GLN A 398 29.65 20.84 -28.92
N LEU A 399 30.78 20.29 -29.38
CA LEU A 399 31.19 20.38 -30.80
C LEU A 399 30.47 19.38 -31.71
N ARG A 400 29.91 18.28 -31.18
CA ARG A 400 29.28 17.22 -31.96
C ARG A 400 28.17 17.71 -32.90
N PRO A 401 27.21 18.55 -32.46
CA PRO A 401 26.19 19.08 -33.37
C PRO A 401 26.75 19.92 -34.53
N PHE A 402 27.95 20.48 -34.40
CA PHE A 402 28.58 21.30 -35.44
C PHE A 402 29.57 20.53 -36.32
N ALA A 403 29.71 19.21 -36.13
CA ALA A 403 30.80 18.40 -36.69
C ALA A 403 30.98 18.55 -38.21
N SER A 404 29.89 18.66 -38.98
CA SER A 404 29.90 18.79 -40.44
C SER A 404 30.50 20.11 -40.94
N ILE A 405 30.48 21.17 -40.12
CA ILE A 405 30.91 22.53 -40.49
C ILE A 405 32.17 23.01 -39.75
N LEU A 406 32.81 22.13 -38.96
CA LEU A 406 34.09 22.41 -38.31
C LEU A 406 35.20 22.61 -39.34
N PHE A 407 36.09 23.57 -39.09
CA PHE A 407 37.24 23.88 -39.96
C PHE A 407 38.53 24.08 -39.16
N GLY A 408 39.68 24.03 -39.85
CA GLY A 408 40.99 24.35 -39.27
C GLY A 408 41.28 23.61 -37.97
N ARG A 409 41.69 24.36 -36.93
CA ARG A 409 42.04 23.83 -35.60
C ARG A 409 40.89 23.10 -34.91
N TYR A 410 39.65 23.55 -35.08
CA TYR A 410 38.49 22.98 -34.40
C TYR A 410 38.19 21.56 -34.87
N LYS A 411 38.30 21.34 -36.20
CA LYS A 411 38.14 20.01 -36.80
C LYS A 411 39.23 19.03 -36.34
N GLN A 412 40.47 19.51 -36.15
CA GLN A 412 41.57 18.70 -35.64
C GLN A 412 41.36 18.33 -34.17
N ILE A 413 40.98 19.30 -33.32
CA ILE A 413 40.69 19.07 -31.91
C ILE A 413 39.54 18.06 -31.74
N TYR A 414 38.43 18.25 -32.47
CA TYR A 414 37.28 17.34 -32.39
C TYR A 414 37.63 15.90 -32.81
N LYS A 415 38.44 15.71 -33.85
CA LYS A 415 38.94 14.39 -34.25
C LYS A 415 39.74 13.71 -33.15
N ILE A 416 40.61 14.46 -32.46
CA ILE A 416 41.39 13.95 -31.32
C ILE A 416 40.42 13.52 -30.20
N LEU A 417 39.50 14.40 -29.81
CA LEU A 417 38.53 14.15 -28.73
C LEU A 417 37.65 12.92 -28.97
N ILE A 418 37.26 12.64 -30.21
CA ILE A 418 36.53 11.41 -30.55
C ILE A 418 37.46 10.19 -30.44
N SER A 419 38.69 10.28 -30.97
CA SER A 419 39.63 9.14 -30.99
C SER A 419 40.16 8.72 -29.61
N THR A 420 40.25 9.66 -28.67
CA THR A 420 40.74 9.42 -27.30
C THR A 420 39.60 9.21 -26.30
N GLY A 421 38.35 9.18 -26.76
CA GLY A 421 37.18 9.02 -25.92
C GLY A 421 36.98 7.58 -25.46
N GLU A 422 36.75 7.37 -24.17
CA GLU A 422 36.42 6.03 -23.61
C GLU A 422 35.01 5.56 -24.02
N GLU A 423 34.07 6.47 -24.30
CA GLU A 423 32.66 6.17 -24.63
C GLU A 423 32.15 6.95 -25.87
N ASN A 424 31.24 6.33 -26.63
CA ASN A 424 30.56 6.94 -27.78
C ASN A 424 29.37 7.78 -27.33
N LEU A 425 29.39 9.09 -27.63
CA LEU A 425 28.24 9.97 -27.39
C LEU A 425 27.07 9.65 -28.31
N THR A 426 25.90 9.51 -27.72
CA THR A 426 24.59 9.34 -28.33
C THR A 426 23.73 10.59 -28.13
N ASP A 427 22.55 10.63 -28.73
CA ASP A 427 21.63 11.76 -28.52
C ASP A 427 21.04 11.77 -27.10
N ASP A 428 20.93 10.61 -26.44
CA ASP A 428 20.42 10.50 -25.06
C ASP A 428 21.32 11.22 -24.04
N ASP A 429 22.60 11.39 -24.34
CA ASP A 429 23.56 12.12 -23.49
C ASP A 429 23.22 13.61 -23.34
N TYR A 430 22.32 14.15 -24.17
CA TYR A 430 21.85 15.54 -24.12
C TYR A 430 20.54 15.71 -23.34
N SER A 431 20.00 14.65 -22.74
CA SER A 431 18.91 14.77 -21.76
C SER A 431 19.47 15.20 -20.40
N PRO A 432 18.93 16.24 -19.74
CA PRO A 432 19.50 16.78 -18.49
C PRO A 432 19.34 15.85 -17.28
N VAL A 433 18.47 14.83 -17.39
CA VAL A 433 18.30 13.77 -16.39
C VAL A 433 18.55 12.45 -17.09
N GLY A 434 19.66 11.78 -16.78
CA GLY A 434 19.93 10.43 -17.29
C GLY A 434 18.77 9.48 -16.99
N ARG A 435 18.60 8.40 -17.78
CA ARG A 435 17.70 7.30 -17.38
C ARG A 435 18.13 6.87 -15.98
N SER A 436 17.28 7.14 -14.99
CA SER A 436 17.51 6.68 -13.64
C SER A 436 17.46 5.15 -13.69
N GLN A 437 18.60 4.50 -13.63
CA GLN A 437 18.64 3.09 -13.27
C GLN A 437 18.19 3.02 -11.81
N SER A 438 16.91 2.77 -11.58
CA SER A 438 16.47 2.24 -10.30
C SER A 438 16.85 0.77 -10.28
N GLY A 439 17.60 0.37 -9.26
CA GLY A 439 17.89 -1.01 -8.99
C GLY A 439 18.20 -1.18 -7.51
N PHE A 440 18.16 -2.41 -7.04
CA PHE A 440 18.51 -2.70 -5.66
C PHE A 440 20.02 -2.53 -5.48
N VAL A 441 20.42 -1.77 -4.46
CA VAL A 441 21.81 -1.75 -4.05
C VAL A 441 22.19 -3.18 -3.67
N SER A 442 23.16 -3.72 -4.38
CA SER A 442 23.72 -5.04 -4.10
C SER A 442 25.14 -4.88 -3.56
N TYR A 443 25.55 -5.79 -2.70
CA TYR A 443 26.84 -5.73 -2.03
C TYR A 443 27.78 -6.79 -2.60
N ARG A 444 29.02 -6.42 -2.89
CA ARG A 444 30.02 -7.32 -3.48
C ARG A 444 31.33 -7.28 -2.69
N SER A 445 31.92 -8.44 -2.43
CA SER A 445 33.25 -8.50 -1.81
C SER A 445 34.33 -8.01 -2.79
N PRO A 446 35.35 -7.28 -2.34
CA PRO A 446 36.51 -6.93 -3.17
C PRO A 446 37.31 -8.15 -3.61
N LEU A 447 37.27 -9.26 -2.85
CA LEU A 447 37.83 -10.55 -3.25
C LEU A 447 36.73 -11.63 -3.18
N PRO A 448 36.43 -12.36 -4.27
CA PRO A 448 35.50 -13.48 -4.22
C PRO A 448 36.07 -14.64 -3.40
N PRO A 449 35.22 -15.56 -2.89
CA PRO A 449 35.66 -16.70 -2.06
C PRO A 449 36.79 -17.54 -2.69
N ASP A 450 36.76 -17.77 -4.00
CA ASP A 450 37.77 -18.57 -4.72
C ASP A 450 39.16 -17.93 -4.73
N GLU A 451 39.23 -16.58 -4.66
CA GLU A 451 40.50 -15.85 -4.56
C GLU A 451 41.00 -15.79 -3.12
N ILE A 452 40.07 -15.61 -2.16
CA ILE A 452 40.38 -15.67 -0.73
C ILE A 452 40.95 -17.05 -0.36
N GLU A 453 40.43 -18.14 -0.95
CA GLU A 453 40.93 -19.50 -0.72
C GLU A 453 42.42 -19.66 -1.07
N GLN A 454 42.91 -18.93 -2.08
CA GLN A 454 44.29 -19.03 -2.57
C GLN A 454 45.29 -18.28 -1.69
N LEU A 455 44.82 -17.42 -0.80
CA LEU A 455 45.68 -16.69 0.14
C LEU A 455 46.11 -17.61 1.28
N ARG A 456 47.36 -17.43 1.74
CA ARG A 456 47.80 -17.99 3.02
C ARG A 456 47.04 -17.30 4.15
N ASP A 457 46.80 -18.00 5.25
CA ASP A 457 45.97 -17.46 6.33
C ASP A 457 46.58 -16.19 6.96
N GLU A 458 47.92 -16.05 6.99
CA GLU A 458 48.59 -14.81 7.39
C GLU A 458 48.31 -13.65 6.43
N ASP A 459 48.33 -13.92 5.12
CA ASP A 459 48.11 -12.90 4.08
C ASP A 459 46.63 -12.47 4.10
N LEU A 460 45.70 -13.40 4.31
CA LEU A 460 44.28 -13.12 4.46
C LEU A 460 43.98 -12.30 5.72
N LEU A 461 44.57 -12.65 6.87
CA LEU A 461 44.44 -11.87 8.10
C LEU A 461 44.94 -10.43 7.91
N ASN A 462 46.08 -10.26 7.24
CA ASN A 462 46.60 -8.93 6.91
C ASN A 462 45.65 -8.17 5.97
N TYR A 463 45.08 -8.85 4.96
CA TYR A 463 44.17 -8.24 3.99
C TYR A 463 42.88 -7.71 4.65
N ILE A 464 42.19 -8.52 5.45
CA ILE A 464 40.94 -8.11 6.12
C ILE A 464 41.14 -6.94 7.09
N ASN A 465 42.34 -6.81 7.67
CA ASN A 465 42.68 -5.73 8.57
C ASN A 465 42.99 -4.41 7.83
N THR A 466 43.66 -4.48 6.68
CA THR A 466 44.24 -3.31 5.98
C THR A 466 43.40 -2.77 4.83
N TRP A 467 42.41 -3.53 4.34
CA TRP A 467 41.56 -3.07 3.24
C TRP A 467 40.55 -2.01 3.72
N GLU A 468 40.65 -0.78 3.18
CA GLU A 468 39.78 0.38 3.49
C GLU A 468 39.06 0.95 2.25
N ALA A 469 39.26 0.35 1.08
CA ALA A 469 38.80 0.90 -0.18
C ALA A 469 37.31 0.59 -0.43
N SER A 470 36.40 0.90 0.51
CA SER A 470 34.96 0.81 0.25
C SER A 470 34.58 1.81 -0.86
N HIS A 471 34.01 1.31 -1.94
CA HIS A 471 33.66 2.10 -3.12
C HIS A 471 32.50 1.47 -3.88
N ARG A 472 31.91 2.22 -4.81
CA ARG A 472 30.95 1.67 -5.77
C ARG A 472 31.70 1.10 -6.97
N ASP A 473 31.20 0.01 -7.54
CA ASP A 473 31.76 -0.56 -8.76
C ASP A 473 31.74 0.52 -9.87
N ILE A 474 32.87 0.63 -10.58
CA ILE A 474 33.08 1.67 -11.60
C ILE A 474 32.11 1.51 -12.77
N LYS A 475 31.63 0.28 -13.03
CA LYS A 475 30.73 -0.04 -14.14
C LYS A 475 29.27 -0.11 -13.72
N ASP A 476 28.98 -0.31 -12.43
CA ASP A 476 27.63 -0.40 -11.89
C ASP A 476 27.55 0.23 -10.49
N TRP A 477 27.07 1.47 -10.43
CA TRP A 477 27.00 2.24 -9.18
C TRP A 477 26.04 1.65 -8.14
N LEU A 478 25.15 0.72 -8.54
CA LEU A 478 24.26 -0.01 -7.63
C LEU A 478 24.99 -1.16 -6.92
N ILE A 479 26.25 -1.44 -7.28
CA ILE A 479 27.07 -2.43 -6.61
C ILE A 479 28.02 -1.71 -5.65
N GLU A 480 27.82 -1.91 -4.37
CA GLU A 480 28.71 -1.40 -3.34
C GLU A 480 29.72 -2.49 -2.95
N ILE A 481 31.01 -2.18 -3.17
CA ILE A 481 32.13 -3.00 -2.73
C ILE A 481 32.50 -2.52 -1.33
N ASN A 482 32.23 -3.34 -0.31
CA ASN A 482 32.35 -2.92 1.09
C ASN A 482 32.83 -4.05 2.03
N ILE A 483 33.11 -3.66 3.27
CA ILE A 483 33.67 -4.52 4.32
C ILE A 483 32.67 -5.63 4.71
N SER A 484 31.39 -5.31 4.84
CA SER A 484 30.34 -6.30 5.14
C SER A 484 30.27 -7.42 4.10
N ALA A 485 30.38 -7.09 2.81
CA ALA A 485 30.44 -8.10 1.75
C ALA A 485 31.73 -8.94 1.79
N LEU A 486 32.87 -8.32 2.12
CA LEU A 486 34.13 -9.04 2.36
C LEU A 486 34.01 -10.02 3.54
N ALA A 487 33.36 -9.61 4.63
CA ALA A 487 33.09 -10.46 5.78
C ALA A 487 32.19 -11.66 5.41
N GLY A 488 31.20 -11.45 4.54
CA GLY A 488 30.38 -12.54 3.98
C GLY A 488 31.15 -13.53 3.11
N ALA A 489 32.07 -13.04 2.26
CA ALA A 489 32.97 -13.91 1.50
C ALA A 489 33.93 -14.68 2.43
N PHE A 490 34.44 -14.03 3.46
CA PHE A 490 35.28 -14.63 4.50
C PHE A 490 34.54 -15.75 5.26
N GLU A 491 33.29 -15.54 5.70
CA GLU A 491 32.43 -16.59 6.29
C GLU A 491 32.31 -17.82 5.38
N THR A 492 32.13 -17.59 4.08
CA THR A 492 32.01 -18.67 3.10
C THR A 492 33.27 -19.52 3.03
N VAL A 493 34.45 -18.88 2.95
CA VAL A 493 35.74 -19.59 2.93
C VAL A 493 36.04 -20.28 4.25
N LEU A 494 35.66 -19.66 5.38
CA LEU A 494 35.78 -20.28 6.69
C LEU A 494 35.12 -21.65 6.73
N ARG A 495 33.85 -21.75 6.31
CA ARG A 495 33.11 -23.02 6.33
C ARG A 495 33.58 -24.01 5.27
N GLN A 496 33.82 -23.55 4.05
CA GLN A 496 34.07 -24.45 2.92
C GLN A 496 35.50 -24.97 2.84
N LYS A 497 36.48 -24.21 3.35
CA LYS A 497 37.91 -24.48 3.09
C LYS A 497 38.77 -24.45 4.35
N ILE A 498 38.53 -23.52 5.28
CA ILE A 498 39.36 -23.39 6.49
C ILE A 498 38.96 -24.42 7.55
N PHE A 499 37.68 -24.53 7.91
CA PHE A 499 37.23 -25.48 8.94
C PHE A 499 37.46 -26.96 8.58
N PRO A 500 37.36 -27.39 7.30
CA PRO A 500 37.77 -28.74 6.91
C PRO A 500 39.26 -29.04 7.12
N ASP A 501 40.13 -28.03 7.22
CA ASP A 501 41.55 -28.16 7.51
C ASP A 501 41.85 -27.74 8.96
N ALA A 502 42.10 -28.71 9.83
CA ALA A 502 42.35 -28.47 11.25
C ALA A 502 43.54 -27.53 11.52
N SER A 503 44.56 -27.52 10.66
CA SER A 503 45.73 -26.64 10.83
C SER A 503 45.36 -25.19 10.54
N ARG A 504 44.58 -24.96 9.48
CA ARG A 504 44.06 -23.64 9.14
C ARG A 504 43.04 -23.14 10.15
N ALA A 505 42.11 -23.98 10.57
CA ALA A 505 41.15 -23.64 11.63
C ALA A 505 41.87 -23.21 12.92
N LYS A 506 42.89 -23.98 13.33
CA LYS A 506 43.72 -23.65 14.50
C LYS A 506 44.38 -22.27 14.38
N PHE A 507 44.90 -21.91 13.21
CA PHE A 507 45.49 -20.59 12.98
C PHE A 507 44.50 -19.46 13.36
N TRP A 508 43.26 -19.53 12.88
CA TRP A 508 42.26 -18.48 13.14
C TRP A 508 41.83 -18.42 14.61
N PHE A 509 41.76 -19.56 15.30
CA PHE A 509 41.44 -19.60 16.73
C PHE A 509 42.57 -19.05 17.61
N ASP A 510 43.83 -19.36 17.27
CA ASP A 510 45.01 -18.89 17.98
C ASP A 510 45.26 -17.39 17.72
N ASN A 511 44.90 -16.88 16.53
CA ASN A 511 45.14 -15.50 16.11
C ASN A 511 43.90 -14.59 16.15
N LYS A 512 42.79 -15.01 16.78
CA LYS A 512 41.55 -14.21 16.90
C LYS A 512 41.78 -12.79 17.44
N GLY A 513 42.75 -12.61 18.34
CA GLY A 513 43.11 -11.31 18.92
C GLY A 513 43.87 -10.37 17.98
N LEU A 514 44.30 -10.85 16.81
CA LEU A 514 44.94 -10.03 15.77
C LEU A 514 43.93 -9.50 14.74
N ILE A 515 42.66 -9.88 14.83
CA ILE A 515 41.59 -9.32 13.98
C ILE A 515 41.22 -7.95 14.54
N LEU A 516 41.53 -6.89 13.80
CA LEU A 516 41.34 -5.51 14.25
C LEU A 516 39.89 -5.02 14.12
N ARG A 517 39.13 -5.59 13.18
CA ARG A 517 37.74 -5.19 12.89
C ARG A 517 36.74 -6.21 13.46
N PRO A 518 35.89 -5.82 14.41
CA PRO A 518 34.92 -6.70 15.07
C PRO A 518 33.99 -7.46 14.10
N ILE A 519 33.63 -6.89 12.95
CA ILE A 519 32.77 -7.54 11.95
C ILE A 519 33.29 -8.91 11.51
N TYR A 520 34.60 -9.10 11.33
CA TYR A 520 35.13 -10.40 10.92
C TYR A 520 35.07 -11.44 12.03
N VAL A 521 35.14 -11.03 13.30
CA VAL A 521 34.89 -11.92 14.43
C VAL A 521 33.42 -12.34 14.48
N ARG A 522 32.48 -11.40 14.20
CA ARG A 522 31.05 -11.72 14.11
C ARG A 522 30.78 -12.75 13.01
N PHE A 523 31.40 -12.59 11.84
CA PHE A 523 31.25 -13.55 10.75
C PHE A 523 32.00 -14.87 10.99
N LEU A 524 33.09 -14.88 11.77
CA LEU A 524 33.71 -16.11 12.28
C LEU A 524 32.75 -16.88 13.20
N LEU A 525 32.11 -16.19 14.14
CA LEU A 525 31.08 -16.79 15.00
C LEU A 525 29.86 -17.27 14.20
N LYS A 526 29.44 -16.53 13.17
CA LYS A 526 28.37 -16.93 12.26
C LYS A 526 28.72 -18.19 11.46
N ALA A 527 29.98 -18.32 11.01
CA ALA A 527 30.47 -19.53 10.37
C ALA A 527 30.39 -20.73 11.32
N LEU A 528 30.87 -20.57 12.56
CA LEU A 528 30.79 -21.61 13.61
C LEU A 528 29.33 -21.96 13.97
N GLN A 529 28.45 -20.96 14.04
CA GLN A 529 27.00 -21.17 14.21
C GLN A 529 26.43 -22.04 13.08
N GLY A 530 26.91 -21.85 11.85
CA GLY A 530 26.58 -22.68 10.69
C GLY A 530 26.95 -24.16 10.91
N GLU A 531 28.16 -24.44 11.41
CA GLU A 531 28.61 -25.80 11.73
C GLU A 531 27.72 -26.47 12.79
N ILE A 532 27.34 -25.72 13.83
CA ILE A 532 26.42 -26.21 14.88
C ILE A 532 25.05 -26.57 14.30
N LYS A 533 24.49 -25.74 13.41
CA LYS A 533 23.21 -26.00 12.75
C LYS A 533 23.26 -27.23 11.84
N ASP A 534 24.41 -27.50 11.24
CA ASP A 534 24.64 -28.71 10.42
C ASP A 534 24.91 -29.95 11.27
N GLY A 535 24.97 -29.81 12.61
CA GLY A 535 25.26 -30.90 13.54
C GLY A 535 26.75 -31.25 13.66
N ASN A 536 27.65 -30.36 13.21
CA ASN A 536 29.09 -30.50 13.36
C ASN A 536 29.58 -29.75 14.60
N PHE A 537 30.04 -30.51 15.61
CA PHE A 537 30.48 -29.98 16.90
C PHE A 537 32.02 -30.00 17.07
N THR A 538 32.77 -30.25 16.00
CA THR A 538 34.24 -30.43 16.05
C THR A 538 34.97 -29.26 16.72
N TYR A 539 34.50 -28.03 16.49
CA TYR A 539 35.12 -26.81 17.01
C TYR A 539 34.27 -26.12 18.09
N LEU A 540 33.38 -26.85 18.76
CA LEU A 540 32.50 -26.29 19.79
C LEU A 540 33.29 -25.62 20.93
N ASP A 541 34.32 -26.28 21.47
CA ASP A 541 35.11 -25.72 22.56
C ASP A 541 35.86 -24.43 22.13
N ALA A 542 36.38 -24.40 20.91
CA ALA A 542 37.02 -23.21 20.35
C ALA A 542 36.01 -22.07 20.12
N ALA A 543 34.79 -22.39 19.68
CA ALA A 543 33.72 -21.41 19.53
C ALA A 543 33.31 -20.82 20.89
N LEU A 544 33.18 -21.65 21.92
CA LEU A 544 32.88 -21.21 23.28
C LEU A 544 33.99 -20.32 23.86
N ASP A 545 35.27 -20.64 23.62
CA ASP A 545 36.41 -19.79 23.98
C ASP A 545 36.35 -18.42 23.29
N ILE A 546 36.04 -18.38 21.99
CA ILE A 546 35.83 -17.12 21.25
C ILE A 546 34.67 -16.33 21.85
N CYS A 547 33.55 -16.98 22.17
CA CYS A 547 32.41 -16.33 22.80
C CYS A 547 32.79 -15.67 24.14
N GLN A 548 33.50 -16.39 25.01
CA GLN A 548 33.99 -15.84 26.29
C GLN A 548 34.92 -14.65 26.06
N TRP A 549 35.83 -14.77 25.09
CA TRP A 549 36.75 -13.69 24.72
C TRP A 549 36.03 -12.43 24.23
N VAL A 550 35.02 -12.56 23.36
CA VAL A 550 34.22 -11.43 22.87
C VAL A 550 33.54 -10.69 24.02
N LEU A 551 33.02 -11.41 25.02
CA LEU A 551 32.34 -10.78 26.16
C LEU A 551 33.30 -9.97 27.07
N MET A 552 34.61 -10.26 27.03
CA MET A 552 35.64 -9.50 27.73
C MET A 552 36.08 -8.21 27.01
N MET A 553 35.70 -8.01 25.74
CA MET A 553 36.07 -6.81 24.98
C MET A 553 35.35 -5.55 25.51
N PRO A 554 35.98 -4.36 25.50
CA PRO A 554 35.39 -3.15 26.08
C PRO A 554 34.06 -2.76 25.41
N GLN A 555 33.11 -2.25 26.20
CA GLN A 555 31.89 -1.60 25.70
C GLN A 555 32.04 -0.09 25.76
N ASN A 556 31.66 0.61 24.68
CA ASN A 556 31.58 2.06 24.67
C ASN A 556 30.45 2.49 25.62
N SER A 557 30.84 3.04 26.78
CA SER A 557 29.95 3.19 27.94
C SER A 557 29.21 4.52 27.99
N ASN A 558 29.40 5.42 27.01
CA ASN A 558 28.92 6.80 27.13
C ASN A 558 27.99 7.23 25.96
N PRO A 559 26.67 7.19 26.16
CA PRO A 559 25.66 7.59 25.15
C PRO A 559 25.69 9.07 24.76
N ASN A 560 26.36 9.93 25.53
CA ASN A 560 26.31 11.39 25.38
C ASN A 560 27.50 11.99 24.62
N ASP A 561 28.46 11.18 24.17
CA ASP A 561 29.63 11.66 23.43
C ASP A 561 29.41 11.49 21.92
N SER A 562 28.55 12.35 21.35
CA SER A 562 28.08 12.30 19.97
C SER A 562 29.10 12.77 18.92
N THR A 563 30.39 12.82 19.27
CA THR A 563 31.37 13.50 18.41
C THR A 563 32.15 12.61 17.45
N VAL A 564 32.20 11.27 17.62
CA VAL A 564 32.57 10.29 16.56
C VAL A 564 32.18 8.87 17.02
N ASP A 565 31.13 8.27 16.45
CA ASP A 565 30.67 6.92 16.82
C ASP A 565 31.64 5.82 16.36
N GLY A 566 32.03 4.91 17.26
CA GLY A 566 32.73 3.68 16.89
C GLY A 566 31.83 2.76 16.04
N HIS A 567 32.42 1.91 15.19
CA HIS A 567 31.69 1.04 14.27
C HIS A 567 32.32 -0.36 14.20
N GLU A 568 31.52 -1.41 13.93
CA GLU A 568 32.02 -2.80 13.84
C GLU A 568 32.98 -3.04 12.67
N GLU A 569 32.93 -2.19 11.65
CA GLU A 569 33.83 -2.23 10.49
C GLU A 569 35.13 -1.44 10.70
N SER A 570 35.25 -0.65 11.76
CA SER A 570 36.42 0.21 12.01
C SER A 570 37.53 -0.57 12.71
N SER A 571 38.76 -0.47 12.20
CA SER A 571 39.97 -0.95 12.91
C SER A 571 40.54 0.07 13.89
N GLU A 572 40.23 1.36 13.72
CA GLU A 572 40.74 2.43 14.60
C GLU A 572 39.86 2.61 15.84
N ARG A 573 38.54 2.46 15.67
CA ARG A 573 37.52 2.63 16.72
C ARG A 573 36.56 1.45 16.73
N PRO A 574 37.07 0.24 17.05
CA PRO A 574 36.28 -0.99 16.99
C PRO A 574 35.13 -0.95 18.00
N GLU A 575 33.92 -1.26 17.54
CA GLU A 575 32.72 -1.37 18.38
C GLU A 575 32.24 -2.83 18.43
N TRP A 576 32.14 -3.38 19.64
CA TRP A 576 31.95 -4.82 19.88
C TRP A 576 30.51 -5.23 20.16
N SER A 577 29.58 -4.28 20.32
CA SER A 577 28.18 -4.59 20.65
C SER A 577 27.48 -5.46 19.59
N PRO A 578 27.63 -5.22 18.26
CA PRO A 578 27.17 -6.13 17.22
C PRO A 578 27.81 -7.52 17.29
N VAL A 579 29.05 -7.66 17.75
CA VAL A 579 29.69 -8.97 17.88
C VAL A 579 29.11 -9.77 19.05
N ARG A 580 28.72 -9.09 20.14
CA ARG A 580 27.98 -9.72 21.25
C ARG A 580 26.65 -10.30 20.77
N ARG A 581 26.00 -9.66 19.78
CA ARG A 581 24.83 -10.27 19.12
C ARG A 581 25.19 -11.58 18.42
N GLY A 582 26.34 -11.66 17.74
CA GLY A 582 26.87 -12.91 17.19
C GLY A 582 27.07 -14.01 18.24
N VAL A 583 27.51 -13.65 19.46
CA VAL A 583 27.60 -14.60 20.59
C VAL A 583 26.21 -15.11 20.99
N VAL A 584 25.23 -14.22 21.12
CA VAL A 584 23.83 -14.60 21.43
C VAL A 584 23.26 -15.53 20.35
N ASP A 585 23.46 -15.20 19.07
CA ASP A 585 22.96 -16.01 17.95
C ASP A 585 23.64 -17.40 17.89
N PHE A 586 24.93 -17.48 18.24
CA PHE A 586 25.65 -18.75 18.39
C PHE A 586 25.10 -19.59 19.54
N VAL A 587 24.93 -19.00 20.73
CA VAL A 587 24.34 -19.67 21.89
C VAL A 587 22.93 -20.17 21.57
N GLY A 588 22.10 -19.35 20.92
CA GLY A 588 20.76 -19.74 20.49
C GLY A 588 20.76 -20.95 19.54
N ALA A 589 21.73 -21.04 18.63
CA ALA A 589 21.89 -22.24 17.80
C ALA A 589 22.28 -23.48 18.63
N CYS A 590 23.01 -23.30 19.73
CA CYS A 590 23.40 -24.39 20.62
C CYS A 590 22.26 -24.93 21.50
N VAL A 591 21.29 -24.08 21.87
CA VAL A 591 20.19 -24.46 22.80
C VAL A 591 18.81 -24.56 22.14
N GLY A 592 18.68 -24.10 20.89
CA GLY A 592 17.43 -24.11 20.14
C GLY A 592 16.78 -25.49 20.04
N LYS A 593 15.48 -25.51 19.69
CA LYS A 593 14.62 -26.71 19.73
C LYS A 593 15.23 -27.97 19.09
N ASP A 594 15.90 -27.82 17.95
CA ASP A 594 16.47 -28.93 17.17
C ASP A 594 17.97 -29.14 17.43
N ALA A 595 18.55 -28.40 18.37
CA ALA A 595 19.97 -28.47 18.69
C ALA A 595 20.34 -29.84 19.29
N LYS A 596 21.48 -30.37 18.84
CA LYS A 596 22.09 -31.63 19.31
C LYS A 596 23.42 -31.39 20.03
N THR A 597 23.58 -30.19 20.59
CA THR A 597 24.81 -29.76 21.24
C THR A 597 25.16 -30.69 22.41
N PRO A 598 26.41 -31.18 22.50
CA PRO A 598 26.86 -32.01 23.62
C PRO A 598 26.59 -31.37 24.98
N ILE A 599 26.05 -32.15 25.92
CA ILE A 599 25.73 -31.69 27.29
C ILE A 599 26.96 -31.18 28.06
N THR A 600 28.17 -31.52 27.62
CA THR A 600 29.43 -30.99 28.17
C THR A 600 29.53 -29.46 28.08
N ALA A 601 28.83 -28.83 27.12
CA ALA A 601 28.78 -27.37 26.97
C ALA A 601 27.87 -26.67 28.00
N ARG A 602 27.09 -27.41 28.80
CA ARG A 602 26.08 -26.87 29.73
C ARG A 602 26.60 -25.73 30.60
N ALA A 603 27.74 -25.94 31.28
CA ALA A 603 28.29 -24.96 32.21
C ALA A 603 28.67 -23.66 31.50
N VAL A 604 29.40 -23.77 30.38
CA VAL A 604 29.89 -22.61 29.64
C VAL A 604 28.73 -21.83 28.99
N LEU A 605 27.73 -22.52 28.42
CA LEU A 605 26.55 -21.87 27.86
C LEU A 605 25.76 -21.10 28.93
N SER A 606 25.64 -21.66 30.14
CA SER A 606 25.01 -20.99 31.27
C SER A 606 25.80 -19.74 31.71
N GLU A 607 27.12 -19.81 31.75
CA GLU A 607 27.98 -18.67 32.09
C GLU A 607 27.89 -17.55 31.04
N LEU A 608 27.92 -17.91 29.74
CA LEU A 608 27.76 -16.95 28.65
C LEU A 608 26.42 -16.23 28.72
N LEU A 609 25.31 -16.96 28.93
CA LEU A 609 23.98 -16.37 29.08
C LEU A 609 23.88 -15.48 30.33
N THR A 610 24.49 -15.88 31.44
CA THR A 610 24.58 -15.02 32.63
C THR A 610 25.21 -13.68 32.28
N ALA A 611 26.40 -13.69 31.67
CA ALA A 611 27.11 -12.48 31.29
C ALA A 611 26.33 -11.62 30.28
N LEU A 612 25.71 -12.26 29.28
CA LEU A 612 24.90 -11.59 28.26
C LEU A 612 23.65 -10.93 28.84
N CYS A 613 23.03 -11.52 29.86
CA CYS A 613 21.87 -10.96 30.54
C CYS A 613 22.25 -9.84 31.51
N THR A 614 23.48 -9.81 32.06
CA THR A 614 23.88 -8.84 33.10
C THR A 614 24.68 -7.65 32.58
N GLN A 615 24.99 -7.59 31.28
CA GLN A 615 25.73 -6.50 30.67
C GLN A 615 24.81 -5.36 30.16
N PRO A 616 25.32 -4.13 30.02
CA PRO A 616 24.64 -3.05 29.31
C PRO A 616 24.29 -3.42 27.87
N ASP A 617 23.10 -3.00 27.44
CA ASP A 617 22.61 -3.06 26.06
C ASP A 617 22.16 -1.64 25.67
N LEU A 618 23.01 -0.94 24.93
CA LEU A 618 22.84 0.49 24.60
C LEU A 618 21.46 0.82 24.02
N ARG A 619 20.85 -0.08 23.24
CA ARG A 619 19.56 0.18 22.59
C ARG A 619 18.37 -0.01 23.53
N LEU A 620 18.46 -0.95 24.47
CA LEU A 620 17.43 -1.17 25.48
C LEU A 620 17.55 -0.19 26.64
N ASP A 621 18.78 0.14 27.04
CA ASP A 621 19.07 1.04 28.17
C ASP A 621 18.79 2.51 27.83
N GLN A 622 18.72 2.85 26.54
CA GLN A 622 18.28 4.17 26.08
C GLN A 622 16.77 4.25 26.00
N VAL A 623 16.17 5.10 26.82
CA VAL A 623 14.78 5.54 26.64
C VAL A 623 14.74 6.50 25.45
N LYS A 624 14.61 5.96 24.23
CA LYS A 624 14.24 6.80 23.09
C LYS A 624 12.78 7.22 23.25
N ASP A 625 12.56 8.51 23.45
CA ASP A 625 11.26 9.14 23.43
C ASP A 625 10.80 9.28 21.97
N THR A 626 10.49 8.15 21.32
CA THR A 626 9.92 8.16 19.98
C THR A 626 8.43 8.47 20.10
N THR A 627 8.11 9.74 20.28
CA THR A 627 6.76 10.31 20.42
C THR A 627 5.88 10.16 19.17
N GLN A 628 6.29 9.39 18.16
CA GLN A 628 5.61 9.30 16.86
C GLN A 628 5.15 7.91 16.43
N ASN A 629 5.45 6.83 17.18
CA ASN A 629 4.88 5.49 16.92
C ASN A 629 4.55 4.78 18.24
N GLN A 630 3.37 4.14 18.30
CA GLN A 630 2.97 3.27 19.41
C GLN A 630 4.04 2.17 19.60
N ARG A 631 4.75 2.19 20.74
CA ARG A 631 5.95 1.38 20.96
C ARG A 631 5.57 -0.08 21.26
N ASP A 632 5.96 -1.01 20.38
CA ASP A 632 5.85 -2.46 20.62
C ASP A 632 7.07 -2.96 21.41
N TYR A 633 6.93 -3.01 22.73
CA TYR A 633 8.00 -3.42 23.64
C TYR A 633 8.47 -4.87 23.43
N LEU A 634 7.60 -5.77 22.97
CA LEU A 634 8.02 -7.15 22.70
C LEU A 634 8.93 -7.20 21.45
N THR A 635 8.57 -6.45 20.40
CA THR A 635 9.41 -6.29 19.21
C THR A 635 10.75 -5.62 19.55
N ASP A 636 10.76 -4.62 20.44
CA ASP A 636 12.00 -4.05 20.95
C ASP A 636 12.87 -5.10 21.66
N ALA A 637 12.27 -5.99 22.46
CA ALA A 637 13.01 -7.01 23.20
C ALA A 637 13.72 -7.99 22.24
N ILE A 638 12.99 -8.53 21.27
CA ILE A 638 13.53 -9.53 20.34
C ILE A 638 14.55 -8.94 19.34
N ASN A 639 14.57 -7.63 19.15
CA ASN A 639 15.53 -6.97 18.25
C ASN A 639 16.83 -6.53 18.93
N ASN A 640 17.01 -6.81 20.22
CA ASN A 640 18.18 -6.41 20.99
C ASN A 640 18.90 -7.59 21.65
N THR A 641 20.16 -7.40 22.03
CA THR A 641 21.07 -8.46 22.46
C THR A 641 20.63 -9.07 23.78
N ARG A 642 20.35 -8.24 24.79
CA ARG A 642 19.93 -8.71 26.12
C ARG A 642 18.56 -9.37 26.10
N GLY A 643 17.65 -8.88 25.26
CA GLY A 643 16.33 -9.48 25.07
C GLY A 643 16.40 -10.88 24.45
N ILE A 644 17.15 -11.09 23.36
CA ILE A 644 17.34 -12.46 22.85
C ILE A 644 18.13 -13.32 23.83
N ALA A 645 19.10 -12.78 24.56
CA ALA A 645 19.78 -13.56 25.59
C ALA A 645 18.78 -14.12 26.63
N LEU A 646 17.82 -13.32 27.08
CA LEU A 646 16.74 -13.80 27.97
C LEU A 646 15.85 -14.86 27.31
N GLU A 647 15.56 -14.77 26.01
CA GLU A 647 14.84 -15.84 25.29
C GLU A 647 15.67 -17.13 25.22
N ASN A 648 16.97 -17.03 24.95
CA ASN A 648 17.89 -18.16 24.93
C ASN A 648 18.08 -18.80 26.33
N VAL A 649 17.86 -18.07 27.42
CA VAL A 649 17.81 -18.66 28.78
C VAL A 649 16.65 -19.66 28.90
N ILE A 650 15.50 -19.35 28.30
CA ILE A 650 14.35 -20.26 28.26
C ILE A 650 14.67 -21.47 27.38
N ASP A 651 15.27 -21.25 26.21
CA ASP A 651 15.69 -22.34 25.32
C ASP A 651 16.75 -23.25 25.95
N LEU A 652 17.69 -22.70 26.73
CA LEU A 652 18.65 -23.46 27.54
C LEU A 652 17.90 -24.43 28.46
N GLY A 653 16.88 -23.94 29.19
CA GLY A 653 16.07 -24.78 30.06
C GLY A 653 15.39 -25.93 29.32
N PHE A 654 14.78 -25.65 28.16
CA PHE A 654 14.16 -26.70 27.35
C PHE A 654 15.18 -27.67 26.74
N TRP A 655 16.38 -27.20 26.39
CA TRP A 655 17.48 -28.08 25.96
C TRP A 655 17.90 -29.05 27.07
N LEU A 656 18.06 -28.56 28.30
CA LEU A 656 18.37 -29.40 29.45
C LEU A 656 17.28 -30.45 29.72
N LEU A 657 16.00 -30.08 29.57
CA LEU A 657 14.89 -31.04 29.71
C LEU A 657 14.87 -32.10 28.61
N ARG A 658 15.34 -31.79 27.38
CA ARG A 658 15.46 -32.79 26.30
C ARG A 658 16.55 -33.82 26.62
N GLU A 659 17.69 -33.38 27.13
CA GLU A 659 18.82 -34.24 27.50
C GLU A 659 18.52 -35.09 28.75
N SER A 660 17.79 -34.53 29.71
CA SER A 660 17.35 -35.24 30.91
C SER A 660 15.88 -34.93 31.21
N PRO A 661 14.93 -35.71 30.66
CA PRO A 661 13.51 -35.56 30.97
C PRO A 661 13.29 -35.70 32.48
N ASN A 662 12.71 -34.67 33.11
CA ASN A 662 12.56 -34.50 34.57
C ASN A 662 13.83 -34.12 35.36
N GLY A 663 14.94 -33.81 34.69
CA GLY A 663 16.12 -33.25 35.32
C GLY A 663 15.88 -31.81 35.80
N PRO A 664 16.59 -31.34 36.84
CA PRO A 664 16.46 -29.97 37.31
C PRO A 664 17.12 -28.99 36.33
N THR A 665 16.50 -27.82 36.15
CA THR A 665 17.01 -26.70 35.32
C THR A 665 17.29 -25.44 36.17
N PRO A 666 18.10 -25.54 37.25
CA PRO A 666 18.34 -24.43 38.17
C PRO A 666 19.02 -23.23 37.51
N GLU A 667 19.70 -23.44 36.38
CA GLU A 667 20.37 -22.39 35.61
C GLU A 667 19.41 -21.28 35.18
N VAL A 668 18.19 -21.64 34.75
CA VAL A 668 17.18 -20.66 34.32
C VAL A 668 16.86 -19.68 35.44
N GLY A 669 16.53 -20.21 36.62
CA GLY A 669 16.26 -19.37 37.80
C GLY A 669 17.49 -18.59 38.25
N THR A 670 18.66 -19.23 38.28
CA THR A 670 19.93 -18.60 38.70
C THR A 670 20.30 -17.40 37.82
N ILE A 671 20.18 -17.53 36.50
CA ILE A 671 20.49 -16.44 35.56
C ILE A 671 19.51 -15.27 35.76
N LEU A 672 18.23 -15.57 35.92
CA LEU A 672 17.21 -14.54 36.14
C LEU A 672 17.38 -13.86 37.50
N ASP A 673 17.73 -14.60 38.55
CA ASP A 673 18.04 -14.03 39.87
C ASP A 673 19.23 -13.07 39.78
N HIS A 674 20.29 -13.42 39.04
CA HIS A 674 21.40 -12.50 38.77
C HIS A 674 20.97 -11.25 37.99
N ARG A 675 20.10 -11.40 36.98
CA ARG A 675 19.56 -10.26 36.22
C ARG A 675 18.77 -9.30 37.11
N PHE A 676 17.95 -9.83 38.01
CA PHE A 676 17.18 -9.02 38.96
C PHE A 676 18.08 -8.41 40.05
N ALA A 677 19.08 -9.14 40.54
CA ALA A 677 19.96 -8.67 41.62
C ALA A 677 20.77 -7.41 41.28
N ILE A 678 21.02 -7.15 39.99
CA ILE A 678 21.77 -5.96 39.54
C ILE A 678 20.87 -4.77 39.16
N SER A 679 19.55 -4.86 39.40
CA SER A 679 18.55 -3.85 38.98
C SER A 679 18.85 -2.43 39.45
N ASP A 680 19.53 -2.28 40.58
CA ASP A 680 19.92 -0.97 41.14
C ASP A 680 20.96 -0.26 40.26
N SER A 681 21.85 -1.03 39.61
CA SER A 681 22.89 -0.52 38.72
C SER A 681 22.50 -0.57 37.24
N LEU A 682 21.65 -1.54 36.87
CA LEU A 682 21.18 -1.77 35.52
C LEU A 682 19.71 -2.21 35.56
N PRO A 683 18.75 -1.26 35.51
CA PRO A 683 17.32 -1.55 35.66
C PRO A 683 16.80 -2.55 34.63
N VAL A 684 15.78 -3.34 34.99
CA VAL A 684 15.03 -4.16 34.04
C VAL A 684 14.12 -3.24 33.21
N THR A 685 14.28 -3.26 31.90
CA THR A 685 13.63 -2.32 30.98
C THR A 685 12.23 -2.80 30.57
N PHE A 686 11.40 -1.88 30.05
CA PHE A 686 10.05 -2.21 29.56
C PHE A 686 10.01 -3.36 28.54
N PRO A 687 10.91 -3.42 27.53
CA PRO A 687 11.02 -4.59 26.65
C PRO A 687 11.30 -5.90 27.38
N GLU A 688 12.16 -5.88 28.40
CA GLU A 688 12.48 -7.09 29.17
C GLU A 688 11.26 -7.58 29.95
N TYR A 689 10.48 -6.69 30.56
CA TYR A 689 9.21 -7.05 31.20
C TYR A 689 8.19 -7.65 30.22
N ALA A 690 8.07 -7.11 29.01
CA ALA A 690 7.21 -7.67 27.97
C ALA A 690 7.63 -9.12 27.63
N LEU A 691 8.93 -9.34 27.43
CA LEU A 691 9.47 -10.67 27.14
C LEU A 691 9.30 -11.65 28.31
N LEU A 692 9.59 -11.25 29.54
CA LEU A 692 9.39 -12.08 30.73
C LEU A 692 7.91 -12.46 30.90
N GLY A 693 7.01 -11.51 30.64
CA GLY A 693 5.57 -11.76 30.58
C GLY A 693 5.20 -12.80 29.52
N ARG A 694 5.69 -12.65 28.28
CA ARG A 694 5.51 -13.64 27.20
C ARG A 694 6.00 -15.03 27.61
N GLN A 695 7.15 -15.11 28.29
CA GLN A 695 7.81 -16.36 28.64
C GLN A 695 7.34 -16.99 29.97
N PHE A 696 6.44 -16.35 30.72
CA PHE A 696 6.06 -16.84 32.04
C PHE A 696 5.46 -18.26 32.02
N GLY A 697 4.68 -18.60 31.00
CA GLY A 697 4.16 -19.96 30.83
C GLY A 697 5.28 -21.01 30.71
N ASN A 698 6.37 -20.68 30.00
CA ASN A 698 7.54 -21.53 29.88
C ASN A 698 8.33 -21.61 31.18
N LEU A 699 8.47 -20.51 31.92
CA LEU A 699 9.09 -20.50 33.24
C LEU A 699 8.37 -21.44 34.22
N VAL A 700 7.04 -21.47 34.21
CA VAL A 700 6.24 -22.40 35.03
C VAL A 700 6.46 -23.86 34.60
N ILE A 701 6.68 -24.13 33.32
CA ILE A 701 6.99 -25.48 32.82
C ILE A 701 8.38 -25.93 33.29
N LEU A 702 9.36 -25.02 33.26
CA LEU A 702 10.77 -25.31 33.60
C LEU A 702 10.99 -25.41 35.10
N ASP A 703 10.48 -24.45 35.88
CA ASP A 703 10.56 -24.44 37.34
C ASP A 703 9.36 -23.70 37.96
N ASP A 704 8.29 -24.45 38.21
CA ASP A 704 7.05 -23.97 38.84
C ASP A 704 7.29 -23.31 40.21
N LYS A 705 8.25 -23.81 41.00
CA LYS A 705 8.54 -23.27 42.33
C LYS A 705 9.21 -21.92 42.21
N TRP A 706 10.23 -21.81 41.37
CA TRP A 706 10.94 -20.55 41.13
C TRP A 706 9.99 -19.50 40.52
N ALA A 707 9.18 -19.87 39.52
CA ALA A 707 8.23 -18.96 38.89
C ALA A 707 7.18 -18.44 39.90
N THR A 708 6.72 -19.31 40.81
CA THR A 708 5.79 -18.92 41.87
C THR A 708 6.41 -17.97 42.89
N SER A 709 7.65 -18.22 43.34
CA SER A 709 8.31 -17.37 44.33
C SER A 709 8.72 -16.00 43.77
N HIS A 710 9.02 -15.90 42.47
CA HIS A 710 9.48 -14.68 41.81
C HIS A 710 8.39 -13.96 40.99
N LYS A 711 7.15 -14.43 41.05
CA LYS A 711 6.01 -13.85 40.35
C LYS A 711 5.93 -12.32 40.50
N ASN A 712 6.09 -11.80 41.71
CA ASN A 712 5.97 -10.36 41.97
C ASN A 712 7.13 -9.53 41.39
N LEU A 713 8.27 -10.16 41.06
CA LEU A 713 9.36 -9.47 40.34
C LEU A 713 9.05 -9.36 38.85
N ILE A 714 8.36 -10.37 38.27
CA ILE A 714 7.97 -10.40 36.85
C ILE A 714 6.71 -9.56 36.60
N PHE A 715 5.75 -9.58 37.54
CA PHE A 715 4.49 -8.83 37.48
C PHE A 715 4.40 -7.87 38.68
N PRO A 716 5.17 -6.76 38.70
CA PRO A 716 5.29 -5.87 39.85
C PRO A 716 4.05 -4.98 40.01
N LYS A 717 3.07 -5.40 40.83
CA LYS A 717 1.81 -4.66 41.02
C LYS A 717 1.95 -3.29 41.67
N ASP A 718 3.08 -3.03 42.32
CA ASP A 718 3.46 -1.72 42.85
C ASP A 718 3.84 -0.72 41.76
N ASN A 719 4.16 -1.19 40.54
CA ASN A 719 4.36 -0.38 39.35
C ASN A 719 3.37 -0.81 38.25
N ASN A 720 2.26 -0.08 38.13
CA ASN A 720 1.17 -0.43 37.22
C ASN A 720 1.61 -0.50 35.75
N ASP A 721 2.50 0.39 35.29
CA ASP A 721 2.95 0.41 33.90
C ASP A 721 3.77 -0.84 33.56
N LEU A 722 4.69 -1.24 34.45
CA LEU A 722 5.47 -2.47 34.30
C LEU A 722 4.61 -3.72 34.36
N TRP A 723 3.69 -3.77 35.33
CA TRP A 723 2.73 -4.85 35.45
C TRP A 723 1.86 -4.96 34.20
N GLU A 724 1.34 -3.84 33.70
CA GLU A 724 0.50 -3.80 32.50
C GLU A 724 1.28 -4.26 31.27
N ILE A 725 2.55 -3.89 31.11
CA ILE A 725 3.38 -4.37 29.98
C ILE A 725 3.61 -5.88 30.06
N ALA A 726 4.01 -6.40 31.23
CA ALA A 726 4.32 -7.81 31.41
C ALA A 726 3.06 -8.68 31.31
N PHE A 727 2.02 -8.39 32.11
CA PHE A 727 0.76 -9.13 32.11
C PHE A 727 -0.01 -8.91 30.80
N GLY A 728 0.04 -7.68 30.26
CA GLY A 728 -0.33 -7.27 28.91
C GLY A 728 0.10 -8.25 27.83
N THR A 729 1.41 -8.48 27.82
CA THR A 729 2.07 -9.35 26.84
C THR A 729 1.79 -10.82 27.12
N PHE A 730 1.71 -11.23 28.40
CA PHE A 730 1.33 -12.59 28.77
C PHE A 730 -0.02 -12.99 28.17
N VAL A 731 -1.09 -12.20 28.38
CA VAL A 731 -2.44 -12.54 27.91
C VAL A 731 -2.56 -12.44 26.38
N ARG A 732 -1.89 -11.48 25.73
CA ARG A 732 -2.00 -11.31 24.27
C ARG A 732 -1.29 -12.40 23.47
N PHE A 733 -0.14 -12.88 23.95
CA PHE A 733 0.75 -13.74 23.17
C PHE A 733 0.85 -15.18 23.68
N ASN A 734 0.13 -15.54 24.75
CA ASN A 734 0.03 -16.93 25.21
C ASN A 734 -1.39 -17.45 25.05
N ASN A 735 -1.51 -18.75 24.80
CA ASN A 735 -2.78 -19.43 25.00
C ASN A 735 -3.10 -19.54 26.49
N PRO A 736 -4.38 -19.67 26.87
CA PRO A 736 -4.75 -20.00 28.25
C PRO A 736 -4.11 -21.32 28.68
N TYR A 737 -3.60 -21.40 29.90
CA TYR A 737 -3.07 -22.62 30.49
C TYR A 737 -3.38 -22.65 31.99
N LYS A 738 -3.88 -23.78 32.50
CA LYS A 738 -4.30 -23.92 33.91
C LYS A 738 -3.19 -23.67 34.92
N ARG A 739 -1.98 -24.17 34.66
CA ARG A 739 -0.85 -24.07 35.60
C ARG A 739 -0.45 -22.60 35.86
N PRO A 740 -0.09 -21.79 34.84
CA PRO A 740 0.13 -20.36 35.03
C PRO A 740 -1.09 -19.61 35.60
N PHE A 741 -2.31 -19.98 35.18
CA PHE A 741 -3.53 -19.35 35.70
C PHE A 741 -3.67 -19.48 37.21
N ASN A 742 -3.41 -20.66 37.78
CA ASN A 742 -3.49 -20.86 39.23
C ASN A 742 -2.52 -19.94 39.99
N ILE A 743 -1.34 -19.68 39.43
CA ILE A 743 -0.35 -18.76 40.00
C ILE A 743 -0.78 -17.29 39.81
N LEU A 744 -1.34 -16.97 38.64
CA LEU A 744 -1.74 -15.62 38.23
C LEU A 744 -3.21 -15.27 38.51
N TYR A 745 -3.94 -16.09 39.29
CA TYR A 745 -5.37 -15.88 39.53
C TYR A 745 -5.69 -14.47 40.07
N ASN A 746 -4.92 -14.01 41.05
CA ASN A 746 -5.06 -12.66 41.61
C ASN A 746 -4.63 -11.54 40.65
N ASP A 747 -3.93 -11.85 39.57
CA ASP A 747 -3.53 -10.90 38.52
C ASP A 747 -4.62 -10.76 37.47
N TYR A 748 -5.32 -11.86 37.15
CA TYR A 748 -6.58 -11.78 36.40
C TYR A 748 -7.62 -10.93 37.13
N ILE A 749 -7.78 -11.12 38.45
CA ILE A 749 -8.69 -10.29 39.26
C ILE A 749 -8.29 -8.82 39.20
N PHE A 750 -7.00 -8.53 39.36
CA PHE A 750 -6.46 -7.16 39.33
C PHE A 750 -6.62 -6.53 37.94
N ALA A 751 -6.36 -7.28 36.87
CA ALA A 751 -6.57 -6.83 35.49
C ALA A 751 -8.02 -6.45 35.22
N LEU A 752 -8.97 -7.26 35.71
CA LEU A 752 -10.39 -6.94 35.61
C LEU A 752 -10.76 -5.72 36.45
N ASP A 753 -10.08 -5.46 37.58
CA ASP A 753 -10.32 -4.26 38.38
C ASP A 753 -9.86 -2.98 37.69
N GLN A 754 -8.73 -3.03 36.98
CA GLN A 754 -8.10 -1.92 36.26
C GLN A 754 -8.57 -1.79 34.80
N LEU A 755 -9.48 -2.66 34.35
CA LEU A 755 -9.90 -2.70 32.95
C LEU A 755 -10.62 -1.41 32.57
N ASP A 756 -10.04 -0.68 31.62
CA ASP A 756 -10.67 0.46 30.96
C ASP A 756 -10.97 0.12 29.49
N PRO A 757 -12.23 -0.23 29.16
CA PRO A 757 -12.60 -0.58 27.80
C PRO A 757 -12.60 0.61 26.83
N THR A 758 -12.52 1.86 27.31
CA THR A 758 -12.48 3.06 26.44
C THR A 758 -11.08 3.30 25.85
N ALA A 759 -10.04 2.81 26.51
CA ALA A 759 -8.65 3.04 26.12
C ALA A 759 -8.18 2.22 24.89
N GLU A 760 -9.02 1.32 24.36
CA GLU A 760 -8.68 0.43 23.25
C GLU A 760 -8.60 1.10 21.88
N ASP A 761 -9.34 2.20 21.65
CA ASP A 761 -9.42 2.86 20.33
C ASP A 761 -8.28 3.88 20.09
N ASP A 762 -7.73 4.51 21.14
CA ASP A 762 -6.78 5.63 21.00
C ASP A 762 -5.29 5.27 21.14
N GLN A 763 -4.93 4.16 21.81
CA GLN A 763 -3.54 3.93 22.27
C GLN A 763 -2.79 2.74 21.64
N GLY A 764 -3.33 2.09 20.61
CA GLY A 764 -2.65 0.92 20.03
C GLY A 764 -2.70 -0.33 20.91
N ARG A 765 -3.47 -0.28 22.01
CA ARG A 765 -3.80 -1.39 22.91
C ARG A 765 -4.80 -2.38 22.27
N LYS A 766 -4.89 -2.42 20.94
CA LYS A 766 -5.87 -3.24 20.21
C LYS A 766 -5.71 -4.70 20.61
N GLY A 767 -6.77 -5.27 21.18
CA GLY A 767 -6.87 -6.69 21.48
C GLY A 767 -6.54 -7.10 22.92
N TRP A 768 -6.16 -6.20 23.83
CA TRP A 768 -5.93 -6.55 25.24
C TRP A 768 -7.20 -7.03 25.96
N THR A 769 -8.28 -6.26 25.90
CA THR A 769 -9.56 -6.60 26.55
C THR A 769 -10.15 -7.84 25.92
N GLN A 770 -10.04 -7.95 24.59
CA GLN A 770 -10.46 -9.14 23.86
C GLN A 770 -9.68 -10.38 24.30
N ALA A 771 -8.34 -10.31 24.38
CA ALA A 771 -7.51 -11.43 24.83
C ALA A 771 -7.82 -11.82 26.29
N LEU A 772 -8.02 -10.83 27.17
CA LEU A 772 -8.41 -11.07 28.56
C LEU A 772 -9.77 -11.78 28.65
N GLY A 773 -10.78 -11.31 27.90
CA GLY A 773 -12.09 -11.94 27.81
C GLY A 773 -11.99 -13.39 27.32
N ASN A 774 -11.19 -13.65 26.29
CA ASN A 774 -10.97 -15.00 25.76
C ASN A 774 -10.33 -15.92 26.81
N HIS A 775 -9.30 -15.45 27.54
CA HIS A 775 -8.67 -16.23 28.60
C HIS A 775 -9.65 -16.59 29.70
N VAL A 776 -10.35 -15.58 30.23
CA VAL A 776 -11.36 -15.74 31.27
C VAL A 776 -12.40 -16.76 30.84
N PHE A 777 -12.97 -16.63 29.63
CA PHE A 777 -13.91 -17.61 29.09
C PHE A 777 -13.36 -19.04 29.06
N MET A 778 -12.12 -19.25 28.62
CA MET A 778 -11.52 -20.58 28.56
C MET A 778 -11.39 -21.24 29.94
N PHE A 779 -11.05 -20.49 30.98
CA PHE A 779 -10.99 -21.01 32.35
C PHE A 779 -12.38 -21.36 32.92
N TYR A 780 -13.41 -20.60 32.58
CA TYR A 780 -14.80 -21.00 32.87
C TYR A 780 -15.16 -22.33 32.18
N ILE A 781 -14.86 -22.44 30.88
CA ILE A 781 -15.16 -23.65 30.11
C ILE A 781 -14.46 -24.87 30.70
N TRP A 782 -13.24 -24.71 31.20
CA TRP A 782 -12.52 -25.78 31.89
C TRP A 782 -12.97 -26.03 33.34
N GLY A 783 -13.88 -25.22 33.86
CA GLY A 783 -14.52 -25.41 35.17
C GLY A 783 -13.68 -24.94 36.34
N ASP A 784 -12.76 -23.99 36.12
CA ASP A 784 -11.89 -23.47 37.17
C ASP A 784 -12.63 -22.47 38.09
N TYR A 785 -13.80 -21.96 37.67
CA TYR A 785 -14.71 -21.17 38.50
C TYR A 785 -16.16 -21.27 37.96
N SER A 786 -17.15 -20.79 38.73
CA SER A 786 -18.58 -20.85 38.40
C SER A 786 -19.00 -19.77 37.40
N LEU A 787 -20.03 -20.01 36.57
CA LEU A 787 -20.50 -19.00 35.59
C LEU A 787 -20.90 -17.67 36.25
N THR A 788 -21.54 -17.75 37.41
CA THR A 788 -22.00 -16.60 38.21
C THR A 788 -21.54 -16.75 39.66
N GLY A 789 -21.56 -15.66 40.42
CA GLY A 789 -21.09 -15.61 41.81
C GLY A 789 -19.93 -14.64 42.00
N SER A 790 -19.50 -14.47 43.25
CA SER A 790 -18.41 -13.56 43.63
C SER A 790 -17.03 -14.00 43.13
N ASP A 791 -16.87 -15.29 42.83
CA ASP A 791 -15.68 -15.91 42.25
C ASP A 791 -15.69 -15.91 40.71
N SER A 792 -16.79 -15.50 40.07
CA SER A 792 -16.89 -15.52 38.61
C SER A 792 -16.11 -14.39 37.96
N LEU A 793 -14.98 -14.75 37.34
CA LEU A 793 -14.19 -13.82 36.53
C LEU A 793 -14.95 -13.38 35.27
N LEU A 794 -15.80 -14.24 34.71
CA LEU A 794 -16.68 -13.86 33.58
C LEU A 794 -17.68 -12.80 34.03
N ASN A 795 -18.37 -13.01 35.15
CA ASN A 795 -19.34 -12.02 35.64
C ASN A 795 -18.66 -10.66 35.88
N LYS A 796 -17.46 -10.68 36.49
CA LYS A 796 -16.66 -9.46 36.71
C LYS A 796 -16.23 -8.79 35.39
N PHE A 797 -15.82 -9.56 34.37
CA PHE A 797 -15.50 -9.02 33.04
C PHE A 797 -16.69 -8.29 32.43
N TYR A 798 -17.87 -8.91 32.45
CA TYR A 798 -19.10 -8.29 31.93
C TYR A 798 -19.50 -7.05 32.73
N GLU A 799 -19.44 -7.08 34.07
CA GLU A 799 -19.71 -5.91 34.92
C GLU A 799 -18.77 -4.73 34.60
N LYS A 800 -17.48 -5.01 34.38
CA LYS A 800 -16.46 -3.98 34.12
C LYS A 800 -16.53 -3.41 32.70
N THR A 801 -17.06 -4.18 31.75
CA THR A 801 -17.20 -3.78 30.35
C THR A 801 -18.62 -3.36 29.98
N ILE A 802 -19.51 -3.14 30.96
CA ILE A 802 -20.92 -2.80 30.74
C ILE A 802 -21.15 -1.53 29.93
N SER A 803 -20.22 -0.59 29.98
CA SER A 803 -20.26 0.64 29.17
C SER A 803 -19.86 0.42 27.71
N HIS A 804 -19.32 -0.75 27.34
CA HIS A 804 -18.76 -1.07 26.02
C HIS A 804 -19.25 -2.44 25.50
N PRO A 805 -20.52 -2.58 25.08
CA PRO A 805 -21.10 -3.87 24.67
C PRO A 805 -20.41 -4.52 23.47
N LYS A 806 -19.66 -3.76 22.66
CA LYS A 806 -18.76 -4.28 21.62
C LYS A 806 -17.77 -5.33 22.15
N CYS A 807 -17.28 -5.18 23.38
CA CYS A 807 -16.41 -6.18 24.02
C CYS A 807 -17.13 -7.52 24.20
N TRP A 808 -18.42 -7.47 24.55
CA TRP A 808 -19.26 -8.64 24.73
C TRP A 808 -19.52 -9.32 23.39
N ALA A 809 -19.85 -8.54 22.35
CA ALA A 809 -20.02 -9.04 20.99
C ALA A 809 -18.75 -9.74 20.47
N ASN A 810 -17.57 -9.17 20.70
CA ASN A 810 -16.29 -9.76 20.31
C ASN A 810 -16.02 -11.10 21.01
N LEU A 811 -16.30 -11.19 22.33
CA LEU A 811 -16.16 -12.44 23.06
C LEU A 811 -17.17 -13.48 22.54
N PHE A 812 -18.43 -13.09 22.36
CA PHE A 812 -19.49 -13.98 21.91
C PHE A 812 -19.23 -14.49 20.48
N ASP A 813 -18.75 -13.63 19.56
CA ASP A 813 -18.29 -14.00 18.22
C ASP A 813 -17.12 -15.00 18.28
N HIS A 814 -16.11 -14.71 19.12
CA HIS A 814 -14.94 -15.57 19.29
C HIS A 814 -15.35 -16.99 19.72
N VAL A 815 -16.28 -17.11 20.67
CA VAL A 815 -16.80 -18.42 21.09
C VAL A 815 -17.50 -19.13 19.94
N GLY A 816 -18.34 -18.43 19.16
CA GLY A 816 -18.99 -19.00 17.99
C GLY A 816 -17.97 -19.56 16.97
N ARG A 817 -16.91 -18.80 16.67
CA ARG A 817 -15.83 -19.23 15.76
C ARG A 817 -15.06 -20.43 16.29
N LEU A 818 -14.78 -20.46 17.59
CA LEU A 818 -14.12 -21.59 18.24
C LEU A 818 -14.95 -22.88 18.03
N LEU A 819 -16.27 -22.78 18.22
CA LEU A 819 -17.19 -23.92 18.12
C LEU A 819 -17.39 -24.40 16.69
N ARG A 820 -17.48 -23.49 15.71
CA ARG A 820 -17.51 -23.83 14.28
C ARG A 820 -16.33 -24.71 13.87
N ASN A 821 -15.14 -24.41 14.40
CA ASN A 821 -13.92 -25.15 14.09
C ASN A 821 -13.73 -26.41 14.97
N THR A 822 -14.70 -26.73 15.84
CA THR A 822 -14.64 -27.88 16.74
C THR A 822 -15.44 -29.05 16.17
N THR A 823 -14.79 -30.21 16.00
CA THR A 823 -15.43 -31.45 15.51
C THR A 823 -16.59 -31.92 16.41
N GLU A 824 -17.48 -32.78 15.89
CA GLU A 824 -18.67 -33.30 16.57
C GLU A 824 -18.42 -33.92 17.99
N ASN A 825 -17.20 -34.38 18.28
CA ASN A 825 -16.79 -35.06 19.51
C ASN A 825 -16.48 -34.14 20.72
N LEU A 826 -17.15 -32.99 20.86
CA LEU A 826 -16.98 -32.14 22.04
C LEU A 826 -17.54 -32.84 23.30
N ALA A 827 -16.78 -32.85 24.40
CA ALA A 827 -17.20 -33.51 25.64
C ALA A 827 -18.51 -32.92 26.21
N THR A 828 -19.43 -33.76 26.68
CA THR A 828 -20.77 -33.35 27.17
C THR A 828 -20.70 -32.27 28.25
N ALA A 829 -19.73 -32.35 29.18
CA ALA A 829 -19.57 -31.34 30.23
C ALA A 829 -19.23 -29.95 29.67
N LEU A 830 -18.47 -29.88 28.57
CA LEU A 830 -18.14 -28.61 27.91
C LEU A 830 -19.38 -28.06 27.18
N LYS A 831 -20.12 -28.92 26.46
CA LYS A 831 -21.39 -28.54 25.81
C LYS A 831 -22.37 -27.90 26.81
N VAL A 832 -22.54 -28.51 27.99
CA VAL A 832 -23.40 -27.97 29.05
C VAL A 832 -22.95 -26.57 29.50
N ARG A 833 -21.65 -26.34 29.70
CA ARG A 833 -21.13 -25.02 30.09
C ARG A 833 -21.28 -23.96 29.00
N ILE A 834 -21.07 -24.34 27.73
CA ILE A 834 -21.26 -23.47 26.58
C ILE A 834 -22.72 -23.04 26.45
N ILE A 835 -23.65 -24.00 26.55
CA ILE A 835 -25.09 -23.73 26.51
C ILE A 835 -25.49 -22.84 27.69
N ALA A 836 -25.01 -23.15 28.91
CA ALA A 836 -25.29 -22.33 30.09
C ALA A 836 -24.77 -20.88 29.93
N PHE A 837 -23.60 -20.69 29.32
CA PHE A 837 -23.09 -19.37 28.99
C PHE A 837 -23.98 -18.66 27.97
N ALA A 838 -24.33 -19.31 26.86
CA ALA A 838 -25.19 -18.72 25.84
C ALA A 838 -26.59 -18.34 26.40
N GLU A 839 -27.19 -19.19 27.23
CA GLU A 839 -28.48 -18.93 27.87
C GLU A 839 -28.40 -17.79 28.90
N TRP A 840 -27.31 -17.72 29.67
CA TRP A 840 -27.05 -16.62 30.59
C TRP A 840 -26.94 -15.27 29.86
N ARG A 841 -26.27 -15.24 28.70
CA ARG A 841 -26.16 -14.04 27.87
C ARG A 841 -27.47 -13.69 27.17
N LEU A 842 -28.19 -14.67 26.65
CA LEU A 842 -29.51 -14.49 26.03
C LEU A 842 -30.50 -13.82 27.00
N ALA A 843 -30.45 -14.19 28.29
CA ALA A 843 -31.30 -13.59 29.32
C ALA A 843 -31.06 -12.09 29.53
N GLN A 844 -29.88 -11.56 29.16
CA GLN A 844 -29.58 -10.13 29.25
C GLN A 844 -30.16 -9.31 28.09
N GLN A 845 -30.56 -9.97 26.99
CA GLN A 845 -31.16 -9.33 25.81
C GLN A 845 -30.33 -8.17 25.24
N ASN A 846 -29.00 -8.19 25.40
CA ASN A 846 -28.14 -7.17 24.84
C ASN A 846 -28.05 -7.33 23.31
N GLN A 847 -28.51 -6.33 22.57
CA GLN A 847 -28.64 -6.42 21.12
C GLN A 847 -27.30 -6.54 20.40
N GLU A 848 -26.28 -5.80 20.84
CA GLU A 848 -24.96 -5.76 20.21
C GLU A 848 -24.23 -7.09 20.40
N GLU A 849 -24.27 -7.67 21.60
CA GLU A 849 -23.70 -9.00 21.88
C GLU A 849 -24.40 -10.11 21.09
N LEU A 850 -25.73 -10.16 21.14
CA LEU A 850 -26.49 -11.25 20.54
C LEU A 850 -26.47 -11.20 19.00
N ALA A 851 -26.21 -10.03 18.40
CA ALA A 851 -26.00 -9.92 16.95
C ALA A 851 -24.80 -10.77 16.47
N ALA A 852 -23.82 -11.04 17.34
CA ALA A 852 -22.63 -11.86 17.05
C ALA A 852 -22.88 -13.39 17.05
N TYR A 853 -24.14 -13.84 17.04
CA TYR A 853 -24.48 -15.28 17.05
C TYR A 853 -24.16 -16.02 15.73
N THR A 854 -23.73 -15.33 14.67
CA THR A 854 -23.52 -15.89 13.31
C THR A 854 -22.84 -17.26 13.30
N PHE A 855 -21.65 -17.39 13.91
CA PHE A 855 -20.88 -18.64 13.86
C PHE A 855 -21.38 -19.72 14.83
N TRP A 856 -22.23 -19.37 15.81
CA TRP A 856 -22.89 -20.35 16.66
C TRP A 856 -23.89 -21.20 15.86
N LEU A 857 -24.49 -20.62 14.81
CA LEU A 857 -25.41 -21.34 13.95
C LEU A 857 -24.70 -22.42 13.12
N GLU A 858 -23.39 -22.28 12.87
CA GLU A 858 -22.54 -23.26 12.18
C GLU A 858 -21.85 -24.25 13.14
N ALA A 859 -22.10 -24.16 14.45
CA ALA A 859 -21.46 -25.03 15.44
C ALA A 859 -22.08 -26.44 15.44
N GLU A 860 -21.64 -27.31 14.52
CA GLU A 860 -22.10 -28.71 14.40
C GLU A 860 -21.91 -29.53 15.67
N SER A 861 -20.94 -29.16 16.50
CA SER A 861 -20.74 -29.76 17.83
C SER A 861 -21.93 -29.55 18.78
N LEU A 862 -22.85 -28.62 18.49
CA LEU A 862 -24.07 -28.35 19.24
C LEU A 862 -25.33 -28.84 18.51
N ASP A 863 -26.36 -29.19 19.30
CA ASP A 863 -27.62 -29.69 18.78
C ASP A 863 -28.27 -28.68 17.79
N PRO A 864 -28.62 -29.11 16.56
CA PRO A 864 -29.15 -28.22 15.53
C PRO A 864 -30.49 -27.58 15.91
N GLU A 865 -31.35 -28.30 16.63
CA GLU A 865 -32.64 -27.77 17.07
C GLU A 865 -32.45 -26.68 18.13
N TRP A 866 -31.55 -26.88 19.11
CA TRP A 866 -31.15 -25.86 20.07
C TRP A 866 -30.55 -24.63 19.37
N ARG A 867 -29.65 -24.83 18.39
CA ARG A 867 -29.03 -23.73 17.64
C ARG A 867 -30.07 -22.84 16.96
N LEU A 868 -31.04 -23.45 16.27
CA LEU A 868 -32.13 -22.73 15.59
C LEU A 868 -33.10 -22.07 16.56
N LYS A 869 -33.51 -22.75 17.64
CA LYS A 869 -34.40 -22.15 18.65
C LYS A 869 -33.76 -20.97 19.35
N THR A 870 -32.47 -21.05 19.67
CA THR A 870 -31.72 -19.95 20.26
C THR A 870 -31.59 -18.80 19.27
N PHE A 871 -31.29 -19.07 18.00
CA PHE A 871 -31.26 -18.05 16.96
C PHE A 871 -32.63 -17.37 16.76
N SER A 872 -33.72 -18.13 16.72
CA SER A 872 -35.09 -17.60 16.64
C SER A 872 -35.41 -16.65 17.80
N LYS A 873 -35.02 -17.00 19.04
CA LYS A 873 -35.16 -16.12 20.21
C LYS A 873 -34.32 -14.86 20.11
N ILE A 874 -33.08 -14.96 19.61
CA ILE A 874 -32.20 -13.80 19.42
C ILE A 874 -32.82 -12.81 18.44
N LEU A 875 -33.40 -13.31 17.33
CA LEU A 875 -34.05 -12.47 16.32
C LEU A 875 -35.29 -11.72 16.83
N ASP A 876 -35.86 -12.11 17.98
CA ASP A 876 -36.93 -11.34 18.63
C ASP A 876 -36.40 -10.05 19.29
N PHE A 877 -35.12 -10.00 19.65
CA PHE A 877 -34.49 -8.85 20.32
C PHE A 877 -33.52 -8.09 19.42
N ALA A 878 -32.75 -8.79 18.59
CA ALA A 878 -31.69 -8.28 17.74
C ALA A 878 -31.92 -8.73 16.29
N PRO A 879 -32.81 -8.05 15.55
CA PRO A 879 -33.21 -8.48 14.22
C PRO A 879 -32.10 -8.17 13.20
N GLY A 880 -31.08 -9.04 13.12
CA GLY A 880 -30.30 -9.32 11.90
C GLY A 880 -29.57 -8.19 11.18
N ARG A 881 -29.15 -7.11 11.85
CA ARG A 881 -28.50 -5.93 11.22
C ARG A 881 -27.00 -6.13 10.88
N ASP A 882 -26.55 -7.30 10.43
CA ASP A 882 -25.12 -7.53 10.14
C ASP A 882 -24.78 -7.91 8.69
N VAL A 883 -23.52 -7.62 8.33
CA VAL A 883 -22.87 -7.93 7.04
C VAL A 883 -22.73 -9.45 6.82
N ALA A 884 -22.92 -10.26 7.87
CA ALA A 884 -22.78 -11.72 7.84
C ALA A 884 -24.09 -12.48 7.55
N THR A 885 -25.14 -11.78 7.09
CA THR A 885 -26.42 -12.37 6.68
C THR A 885 -26.27 -13.55 5.71
N SER A 886 -25.29 -13.51 4.82
CA SER A 886 -24.99 -14.62 3.89
C SER A 886 -24.61 -15.91 4.61
N ILE A 887 -23.79 -15.83 5.66
CA ILE A 887 -23.33 -16.98 6.46
C ILE A 887 -24.51 -17.59 7.21
N LYS A 888 -25.40 -16.75 7.77
CA LYS A 888 -26.63 -17.21 8.44
C LYS A 888 -27.54 -17.99 7.47
N LEU A 889 -27.65 -17.52 6.22
CA LEU A 889 -28.45 -18.20 5.18
C LEU A 889 -27.83 -19.53 4.76
N ASP A 890 -26.50 -19.65 4.70
CA ASP A 890 -25.83 -20.92 4.41
C ASP A 890 -26.16 -21.96 5.48
N ALA A 891 -25.91 -21.63 6.75
CA ALA A 891 -26.20 -22.52 7.87
C ALA A 891 -27.70 -22.89 7.95
N MET A 892 -28.61 -21.95 7.67
CA MET A 892 -30.05 -22.24 7.60
C MET A 892 -30.41 -23.18 6.44
N ASN A 893 -29.78 -23.03 5.26
CA ASN A 893 -30.03 -23.93 4.13
C ASN A 893 -29.54 -25.35 4.38
N GLU A 894 -28.41 -25.50 5.09
CA GLU A 894 -27.92 -26.82 5.51
C GLU A 894 -28.90 -27.52 6.47
N LEU A 895 -29.54 -26.76 7.35
CA LEU A 895 -30.54 -27.28 8.32
C LEU A 895 -31.96 -27.40 7.75
N LEU A 896 -32.24 -26.77 6.60
CA LEU A 896 -33.56 -26.69 5.98
C LEU A 896 -34.21 -28.07 5.72
N PRO A 897 -33.49 -29.12 5.24
CA PRO A 897 -34.11 -30.43 4.99
C PRO A 897 -34.66 -31.10 6.25
N SER A 898 -34.03 -30.86 7.40
CA SER A 898 -34.35 -31.52 8.67
C SER A 898 -35.29 -30.68 9.56
N TYR A 899 -35.21 -29.34 9.46
CA TYR A 899 -35.95 -28.41 10.32
C TYR A 899 -36.65 -27.29 9.53
N PRO A 900 -37.50 -27.61 8.53
CA PRO A 900 -38.07 -26.61 7.62
C PRO A 900 -38.92 -25.55 8.33
N ASP A 901 -39.67 -25.94 9.37
CA ASP A 901 -40.55 -25.03 10.11
C ASP A 901 -39.76 -23.99 10.92
N LEU A 902 -38.72 -24.42 11.65
CA LEU A 902 -37.85 -23.53 12.42
C LEU A 902 -37.01 -22.62 11.51
N VAL A 903 -36.53 -23.14 10.39
CA VAL A 903 -35.78 -22.33 9.41
C VAL A 903 -36.67 -21.26 8.78
N ALA A 904 -37.93 -21.59 8.45
CA ALA A 904 -38.89 -20.59 7.95
C ALA A 904 -39.20 -19.51 9.00
N GLU A 905 -39.39 -19.89 10.27
CA GLU A 905 -39.59 -18.94 11.36
C GLU A 905 -38.38 -17.99 11.52
N CYS A 906 -37.15 -18.55 11.57
CA CYS A 906 -35.92 -17.77 11.67
C CYS A 906 -35.77 -16.82 10.48
N PHE A 907 -36.03 -17.30 9.26
CA PHE A 907 -35.95 -16.48 8.05
C PHE A 907 -36.99 -15.35 8.05
N TYR A 908 -38.21 -15.61 8.51
CA TYR A 908 -39.22 -14.57 8.71
C TYR A 908 -38.78 -13.52 9.73
N LYS A 909 -38.29 -13.93 10.91
CA LYS A 909 -37.82 -12.97 11.92
C LYS A 909 -36.59 -12.19 11.46
N LEU A 910 -35.70 -12.81 10.70
CA LEU A 910 -34.54 -12.17 10.08
C LEU A 910 -34.98 -11.11 9.06
N THR A 911 -35.93 -11.46 8.18
CA THR A 911 -36.46 -10.53 7.16
C THR A 911 -37.29 -9.39 7.77
N ARG A 912 -37.93 -9.60 8.92
CA ARG A 912 -38.61 -8.53 9.69
C ARG A 912 -37.65 -7.43 10.14
N GLY A 913 -36.37 -7.75 10.30
CA GLY A 913 -35.32 -6.78 10.64
C GLY A 913 -34.86 -5.88 9.50
N LEU A 914 -35.25 -6.18 8.26
CA LEU A 914 -34.85 -5.41 7.08
C LEU A 914 -35.66 -4.09 7.04
N GLU A 915 -35.03 -2.96 7.40
CA GLU A 915 -35.65 -1.65 7.16
C GLU A 915 -35.63 -1.30 5.66
N LYS A 916 -36.56 -0.44 5.23
CA LYS A 916 -36.77 -0.04 3.81
C LYS A 916 -35.53 0.54 3.12
N ASN A 917 -34.49 0.93 3.87
CA ASN A 917 -33.27 1.57 3.38
C ASN A 917 -31.97 0.81 3.72
N ASP A 918 -32.05 -0.39 4.31
CA ASP A 918 -30.84 -1.15 4.66
C ASP A 918 -30.27 -1.90 3.45
N PHE A 919 -28.99 -1.62 3.13
CA PHE A 919 -28.18 -2.36 2.17
C PHE A 919 -27.74 -3.72 2.74
N ILE A 920 -28.68 -4.52 3.25
CA ILE A 920 -28.37 -5.91 3.59
C ILE A 920 -28.31 -6.70 2.27
N TYR A 921 -27.10 -7.19 1.97
CA TYR A 921 -26.83 -8.04 0.82
C TYR A 921 -27.38 -9.44 1.09
N LEU A 922 -28.60 -9.68 0.60
CA LEU A 922 -29.29 -10.97 0.68
C LEU A 922 -29.27 -11.63 -0.70
N GLN A 923 -28.54 -12.73 -0.82
CA GLN A 923 -28.38 -13.46 -2.08
C GLN A 923 -29.68 -14.24 -2.42
N PRO A 924 -30.35 -13.94 -3.56
CA PRO A 924 -31.58 -14.62 -3.95
C PRO A 924 -31.44 -16.15 -4.02
N GLU A 925 -30.28 -16.64 -4.42
CA GLU A 925 -29.96 -18.06 -4.60
C GLU A 925 -30.05 -18.83 -3.28
N LYS A 926 -29.76 -18.17 -2.15
CA LYS A 926 -29.80 -18.75 -0.80
C LYS A 926 -31.16 -18.55 -0.12
N ALA A 927 -31.88 -17.48 -0.44
CA ALA A 927 -33.18 -17.19 0.18
C ALA A 927 -34.36 -17.88 -0.53
N LYS A 928 -34.31 -18.04 -1.85
CA LYS A 928 -35.37 -18.69 -2.65
C LYS A 928 -35.66 -20.13 -2.20
N PRO A 929 -34.67 -21.00 -1.88
CA PRO A 929 -34.94 -22.35 -1.38
C PRO A 929 -35.74 -22.35 -0.08
N ILE A 930 -35.40 -21.47 0.88
CA ILE A 930 -36.10 -21.36 2.16
C ILE A 930 -37.57 -20.95 1.94
N LEU A 931 -37.81 -19.89 1.17
CA LEU A 931 -39.17 -19.44 0.82
C LEU A 931 -39.96 -20.52 0.10
N SER A 932 -39.36 -21.18 -0.89
CA SER A 932 -40.02 -22.24 -1.67
C SER A 932 -40.39 -23.43 -0.81
N SER A 933 -39.53 -23.82 0.14
CA SER A 933 -39.80 -24.89 1.09
C SER A 933 -40.94 -24.51 2.03
N GLY A 934 -40.91 -23.28 2.57
CA GLY A 934 -41.95 -22.80 3.48
C GLY A 934 -43.34 -22.66 2.82
N LEU A 935 -43.41 -22.11 1.61
CA LEU A 935 -44.65 -21.98 0.84
C LEU A 935 -45.26 -23.33 0.44
N LYS A 936 -44.44 -24.37 0.28
CA LYS A 936 -44.87 -25.75 -0.02
C LYS A 936 -45.09 -26.60 1.24
N SER A 937 -44.92 -26.04 2.43
CA SER A 937 -45.07 -26.77 3.70
C SER A 937 -46.52 -27.24 3.91
N ARG A 938 -46.69 -28.31 4.69
CA ARG A 938 -48.01 -28.75 5.16
C ARG A 938 -48.41 -28.07 6.48
N ASN A 939 -47.46 -27.40 7.13
CA ASN A 939 -47.70 -26.65 8.35
C ASN A 939 -48.21 -25.23 8.00
N LYS A 940 -49.38 -24.86 8.54
CA LYS A 940 -50.02 -23.58 8.28
C LYS A 940 -49.19 -22.39 8.78
N GLU A 941 -48.53 -22.51 9.92
CA GLU A 941 -47.68 -21.43 10.45
C GLU A 941 -46.46 -21.19 9.55
N THR A 942 -45.84 -22.26 9.06
CA THR A 942 -44.70 -22.20 8.13
C THR A 942 -45.06 -21.52 6.81
N ILE A 943 -46.25 -21.79 6.26
CA ILE A 943 -46.76 -21.08 5.08
C ILE A 943 -46.90 -19.58 5.38
N ILE A 944 -47.48 -19.22 6.53
CA ILE A 944 -47.65 -17.82 6.94
C ILE A 944 -46.29 -17.13 7.08
N TYR A 945 -45.30 -17.76 7.70
CA TYR A 945 -43.95 -17.20 7.81
C TYR A 945 -43.32 -16.94 6.45
N ALA A 946 -43.44 -17.89 5.52
CA ALA A 946 -42.91 -17.73 4.17
C ALA A 946 -43.62 -16.62 3.38
N GLU A 947 -44.95 -16.54 3.47
CA GLU A 947 -45.74 -15.46 2.85
C GLU A 947 -45.36 -14.08 3.39
N GLN A 948 -45.22 -13.96 4.72
CA GLN A 948 -44.84 -12.71 5.36
C GLN A 948 -43.39 -12.31 5.05
N ALA A 949 -42.45 -13.26 5.05
CA ALA A 949 -41.06 -13.01 4.67
C ALA A 949 -40.97 -12.53 3.21
N ARG A 950 -41.70 -13.16 2.29
CA ARG A 950 -41.79 -12.72 0.89
C ARG A 950 -42.37 -11.31 0.79
N GLU A 951 -43.44 -11.02 1.51
CA GLU A 951 -44.06 -9.69 1.52
C GLU A 951 -43.10 -8.61 2.04
N LEU A 952 -42.33 -8.89 3.09
CA LEU A 952 -41.32 -7.97 3.62
C LEU A 952 -40.19 -7.71 2.63
N LEU A 953 -39.68 -8.76 1.97
CA LEU A 953 -38.64 -8.63 0.94
C LEU A 953 -39.13 -7.79 -0.25
N LEU A 954 -40.38 -7.96 -0.67
CA LEU A 954 -40.99 -7.15 -1.73
C LEU A 954 -41.15 -5.69 -1.28
N GLN A 955 -41.56 -5.44 -0.04
CA GLN A 955 -41.65 -4.10 0.54
C GLN A 955 -40.29 -3.38 0.63
N ALA A 956 -39.19 -4.15 0.76
CA ALA A 956 -37.81 -3.67 0.72
C ALA A 956 -37.23 -3.55 -0.71
N GLY A 957 -38.06 -3.68 -1.77
CA GLY A 957 -37.62 -3.51 -3.15
C GLY A 957 -36.89 -4.71 -3.76
N ARG A 958 -36.94 -5.89 -3.14
CA ARG A 958 -36.32 -7.11 -3.66
C ARG A 958 -37.27 -7.85 -4.60
N PHE A 959 -37.50 -7.29 -5.79
CA PHE A 959 -38.53 -7.78 -6.73
C PHE A 959 -38.29 -9.18 -7.30
N THR A 960 -37.06 -9.71 -7.23
CA THR A 960 -36.71 -11.07 -7.68
C THR A 960 -37.43 -12.18 -6.90
N PHE A 961 -38.04 -11.87 -5.76
CA PHE A 961 -38.87 -12.78 -4.96
C PHE A 961 -40.35 -12.78 -5.34
N LEU A 962 -40.78 -11.97 -6.31
CA LEU A 962 -42.16 -11.97 -6.81
C LEU A 962 -42.52 -13.29 -7.51
N GLU A 963 -41.52 -13.97 -8.08
CA GLU A 963 -41.69 -15.21 -8.86
C GLU A 963 -41.57 -16.49 -8.03
N VAL A 964 -41.38 -16.36 -6.71
CA VAL A 964 -41.33 -17.45 -5.73
C VAL A 964 -42.71 -17.66 -5.14
#